data_AF-A0A0S8GT81-F1
#
_entry.id   AF-A0A0S8GT81-F1
#
_cell.length_a   1.000
_cell.length_b   1.000
_cell.length_c   1.000
_cell.angle_alpha   90.00
_cell.angle_beta   90.00
_cell.angle_gamma   90.00
#
_symmetry.space_group_name_H-M   'P 1'
#
loop_
_entity.id
_entity.type
_entity.pdbx_description
1 polymer ?
#
loop_
_entity_poly.entity_id
_entity_poly.type
_entity_poly.pdbx_seq_one_letter_code
_entity_poly.pdbx_strand_id
1 'polypeptide(L)'
;MKLVPFFSVLINKGLINKHSNLGVILRAGITLCLLCLPARAQYDGGNGEPNTPFLISNASHMQAIGAHPEHWDKYFKLTADINLSGFTGNSFNIIGDYDTHFTGNFDGNNHAVTHFTYNTTETKCIGLFGCVKGALIKKLTLSNPNVSAPSAEKVGVLAGYAITSKIKDCSVSAGSVIGDSMVGGLIGYNNFSLVADCQTSCMVTGIEDFIGGLVGRNSGYIVRCHAEGKVTGDSNLGGLTGINNLSVVDSYAAGDVEGYIFIGGLVGLNNFVSRISSCYATGNVKHLPTVISIHGAGGLVGSNRALIYNCYATGKVTGDILFGGLVGINEFWIENCYSNGIVTYPGGGLVGKDASTSRVVHSFWDTQTSGRSISAGGTGLNTTQMQTLSTFINAGWDFFDETDNGKNDIWGFLPAGGYPVLWRQMPAQPPCPFAVGAGTQEDPYIINSSAEFMLVDDNPRFMDRYFLLACDIDLKGIDFKGIGSLYRSFEGGFDGDNHVIANMSITSDRFSFPSSEVLHIGFFPQIAVGSEVCNLGLVDIYIENAQYGGGLAGMMTNANIRNCYTTGQVKGKDYLGGLIGLTFQGIIEHCHCRVDLEANFYVGGLVGRNSFGLLKVKNCYADGTVQGASSLGGLIGYMNFGEIHESFALGNVVGTYSTVGGLIGNVEYSLISNCYARGYVTADNQAGGLIGTTLNSDINYCYATGLVLAETNKGGLIGKDYNEEINYIASFWNQTINPGLTGIGNITDPPEVMPLSTSQMQTGSNYLQAGWDFVTIWDICERTNYPKLSWQVPLVGDLGCPDGVDILDLAYWTAHWLEVGCDDSNNYCRRSDFNRSGRVDLFDYRLLAANWLKNR
;
A
#
# COMPACT_ATOMS: atom_id res chain seq x y z
N MET A 1 -16.01 42.00 -25.59
CA MET A 1 -17.06 41.61 -26.56
C MET A 1 -17.75 42.82 -27.26
N LYS A 2 -17.02 43.81 -27.80
CA LYS A 2 -17.62 44.96 -28.54
C LYS A 2 -16.78 45.53 -29.72
N LEU A 3 -15.88 44.74 -30.32
CA LEU A 3 -15.05 45.20 -31.46
C LEU A 3 -15.27 44.43 -32.78
N VAL A 4 -15.88 43.24 -32.73
CA VAL A 4 -16.08 42.38 -33.91
C VAL A 4 -17.06 42.94 -34.97
N PRO A 5 -18.19 43.60 -34.62
CA PRO A 5 -19.10 44.13 -35.63
C PRO A 5 -18.58 45.40 -36.32
N PHE A 6 -17.54 46.06 -35.80
CA PHE A 6 -16.97 47.27 -36.40
C PHE A 6 -16.06 46.95 -37.59
N PHE A 7 -15.31 45.85 -37.52
CA PHE A 7 -14.38 45.43 -38.58
C PHE A 7 -15.06 44.74 -39.77
N SER A 8 -16.19 44.04 -39.55
CA SER A 8 -16.95 43.42 -40.66
C SER A 8 -17.58 44.46 -41.60
N VAL A 9 -18.00 45.61 -41.05
CA VAL A 9 -18.56 46.73 -41.83
C VAL A 9 -17.50 47.44 -42.68
N LEU A 10 -16.26 47.55 -42.18
CA LEU A 10 -15.14 48.17 -42.91
C LEU A 10 -14.64 47.32 -44.09
N ILE A 11 -14.68 45.99 -43.97
CA ILE A 11 -14.29 45.05 -45.03
C ILE A 11 -15.35 45.01 -46.15
N ASN A 12 -16.65 45.03 -45.80
CA ASN A 12 -17.74 45.00 -46.78
C ASN A 12 -17.92 46.32 -47.57
N LYS A 13 -17.40 47.45 -47.07
CA LYS A 13 -17.46 48.76 -47.75
C LYS A 13 -16.22 49.11 -48.60
N GLY A 14 -15.24 48.21 -48.73
CA GLY A 14 -14.11 48.37 -49.67
C GLY A 14 -13.06 49.42 -49.30
N LEU A 15 -13.02 49.90 -48.04
CA LEU A 15 -12.11 50.96 -47.59
C LEU A 15 -10.72 50.45 -47.14
N ILE A 16 -10.47 49.14 -47.15
CA ILE A 16 -9.16 48.54 -46.87
C ILE A 16 -8.75 47.68 -48.07
N ASN A 17 -7.64 48.05 -48.71
CA ASN A 17 -7.16 47.42 -49.93
C ASN A 17 -6.62 46.00 -49.61
N LYS A 18 -7.08 44.98 -50.36
CA LYS A 18 -6.83 43.54 -50.12
C LYS A 18 -5.35 43.12 -50.11
N HIS A 19 -4.44 43.98 -50.54
CA HIS A 19 -3.00 43.71 -50.67
C HIS A 19 -2.09 44.67 -49.88
N SER A 20 -2.63 45.45 -48.95
CA SER A 20 -1.81 46.26 -48.06
C SER A 20 -1.28 45.43 -46.87
N ASN A 21 -0.07 45.72 -46.40
CA ASN A 21 0.53 45.07 -45.21
C ASN A 21 -0.38 45.13 -43.98
N LEU A 22 -1.25 46.14 -43.88
CA LEU A 22 -2.24 46.27 -42.81
C LEU A 22 -3.33 45.18 -42.87
N GLY A 23 -3.72 44.74 -44.07
CA GLY A 23 -4.68 43.63 -44.27
C GLY A 23 -4.10 42.26 -43.92
N VAL A 24 -2.78 42.09 -44.08
CA VAL A 24 -2.05 40.88 -43.66
C VAL A 24 -1.88 40.86 -42.14
N ILE A 25 -1.58 42.00 -41.51
CA ILE A 25 -1.47 42.13 -40.04
C ILE A 25 -2.83 41.91 -39.36
N LEU A 26 -3.93 42.39 -39.93
CA LEU A 26 -5.28 42.14 -39.39
C LEU A 26 -5.75 40.69 -39.58
N ARG A 27 -5.35 40.01 -40.66
CA ARG A 27 -5.58 38.56 -40.82
C ARG A 27 -4.72 37.75 -39.85
N ALA A 28 -3.44 38.09 -39.69
CA ALA A 28 -2.59 37.45 -38.69
C ALA A 28 -3.13 37.69 -37.27
N GLY A 29 -3.62 38.90 -36.97
CA GLY A 29 -4.25 39.21 -35.68
C GLY A 29 -5.56 38.47 -35.43
N ILE A 30 -6.42 38.29 -36.45
CA ILE A 30 -7.68 37.53 -36.32
C ILE A 30 -7.42 36.01 -36.24
N THR A 31 -6.45 35.49 -37.00
CA THR A 31 -6.05 34.07 -36.93
C THR A 31 -5.32 33.75 -35.63
N LEU A 32 -4.49 34.66 -35.09
CA LEU A 32 -3.86 34.50 -33.77
C LEU A 32 -4.88 34.64 -32.63
N CYS A 33 -5.93 35.45 -32.82
CA CYS A 33 -7.02 35.59 -31.85
C CYS A 33 -8.03 34.41 -31.92
N LEU A 34 -8.14 33.73 -33.08
CA LEU A 34 -8.87 32.46 -33.24
C LEU A 34 -8.09 31.24 -32.74
N LEU A 35 -6.74 31.28 -32.76
CA LEU A 35 -5.84 30.30 -32.13
C LEU A 35 -5.69 30.52 -30.61
N CYS A 36 -6.25 31.61 -30.08
CA CYS A 36 -6.39 31.90 -28.65
C CYS A 36 -7.84 31.84 -28.18
N LEU A 37 -8.69 31.07 -28.87
CA LEU A 37 -9.87 30.54 -28.20
C LEU A 37 -9.35 29.48 -27.22
N PRO A 38 -9.62 29.57 -25.90
CA PRO A 38 -9.31 28.44 -25.03
C PRO A 38 -9.97 27.22 -25.65
N ALA A 39 -9.22 26.13 -25.83
CA ALA A 39 -9.82 24.82 -26.02
C ALA A 39 -10.95 24.74 -25.00
N ARG A 40 -12.17 24.46 -25.46
CA ARG A 40 -13.33 24.39 -24.57
C ARG A 40 -12.92 23.45 -23.44
N ALA A 41 -12.84 23.97 -22.20
CA ALA A 41 -12.32 23.19 -21.09
C ALA A 41 -13.11 21.89 -21.01
N GLN A 42 -12.39 20.76 -21.07
CA GLN A 42 -13.00 19.43 -21.12
C GLN A 42 -13.77 19.09 -19.83
N TYR A 43 -13.35 19.74 -18.74
CA TYR A 43 -13.93 19.70 -17.41
C TYR A 43 -14.13 21.15 -16.90
N ASP A 44 -14.73 21.34 -15.72
CA ASP A 44 -15.04 22.68 -15.18
C ASP A 44 -13.81 23.43 -14.61
N GLY A 45 -12.64 22.80 -14.63
CA GLY A 45 -11.38 23.36 -14.13
C GLY A 45 -10.42 22.26 -13.68
N GLY A 46 -9.26 22.69 -13.17
CA GLY A 46 -8.18 21.79 -12.76
C GLY A 46 -7.26 21.38 -13.92
N ASN A 47 -6.09 20.86 -13.57
CA ASN A 47 -5.11 20.29 -14.50
C ASN A 47 -4.83 18.81 -14.23
N GLY A 48 -5.55 18.19 -13.28
CA GLY A 48 -5.40 16.79 -12.95
C GLY A 48 -4.26 16.49 -11.97
N GLU A 49 -3.64 17.51 -11.37
CA GLU A 49 -2.62 17.37 -10.32
C GLU A 49 -3.24 17.29 -8.91
N PRO A 50 -2.53 16.77 -7.89
CA PRO A 50 -3.09 16.54 -6.55
C PRO A 50 -3.77 17.77 -5.92
N ASN A 51 -3.18 18.96 -6.09
CA ASN A 51 -3.69 20.22 -5.53
C ASN A 51 -4.67 20.95 -6.46
N THR A 52 -4.80 20.50 -7.70
CA THR A 52 -5.62 21.11 -8.75
C THR A 52 -6.32 20.04 -9.58
N PRO A 53 -7.16 19.19 -8.94
CA PRO A 53 -7.82 18.07 -9.60
C PRO A 53 -8.81 18.55 -10.67
N PHE A 54 -9.06 17.73 -11.68
CA PHE A 54 -10.12 17.97 -12.65
C PHE A 54 -11.49 18.02 -11.98
N LEU A 55 -12.25 19.08 -12.23
CA LEU A 55 -13.55 19.32 -11.60
C LEU A 55 -14.70 18.79 -12.45
N ILE A 56 -15.47 17.87 -11.89
CA ILE A 56 -16.54 17.13 -12.56
C ILE A 56 -17.88 17.59 -11.98
N SER A 57 -18.73 18.18 -12.81
CA SER A 57 -19.98 18.82 -12.36
C SER A 57 -21.23 18.33 -13.09
N ASN A 58 -21.06 17.56 -14.17
CA ASN A 58 -22.17 17.09 -14.99
C ASN A 58 -21.86 15.78 -15.71
N ALA A 59 -22.90 15.20 -16.31
CA ALA A 59 -22.86 13.90 -16.98
C ALA A 59 -21.90 13.86 -18.17
N SER A 60 -21.77 14.95 -18.93
CA SER A 60 -20.85 15.03 -20.07
C SER A 60 -19.39 15.02 -19.61
N HIS A 61 -19.07 15.64 -18.47
CA HIS A 61 -17.73 15.56 -17.90
C HIS A 61 -17.40 14.13 -17.46
N MET A 62 -18.34 13.45 -16.80
CA MET A 62 -18.15 12.04 -16.42
C MET A 62 -17.92 11.14 -17.64
N GLN A 63 -18.73 11.29 -18.70
CA GLN A 63 -18.54 10.59 -19.97
C GLN A 63 -17.16 10.88 -20.61
N ALA A 64 -16.69 12.12 -20.50
CA ALA A 64 -15.39 12.53 -21.01
C ALA A 64 -14.21 11.91 -20.24
N ILE A 65 -14.39 11.45 -18.99
CA ILE A 65 -13.32 10.69 -18.31
C ILE A 65 -13.13 9.35 -19.02
N GLY A 66 -14.22 8.62 -19.29
CA GLY A 66 -14.13 7.33 -19.98
C GLY A 66 -13.68 7.42 -21.44
N ALA A 67 -13.82 8.58 -22.09
CA ALA A 67 -13.35 8.80 -23.46
C ALA A 67 -11.85 9.14 -23.56
N HIS A 68 -11.16 9.41 -22.45
CA HIS A 68 -9.81 9.96 -22.42
C HIS A 68 -8.87 9.20 -21.46
N PRO A 69 -8.36 8.02 -21.89
CA PRO A 69 -7.45 7.20 -21.10
C PRO A 69 -6.15 7.91 -20.70
N GLU A 70 -5.73 8.93 -21.44
CA GLU A 70 -4.57 9.77 -21.10
C GLU A 70 -4.75 10.59 -19.81
N HIS A 71 -5.96 10.63 -19.25
CA HIS A 71 -6.23 11.24 -17.94
C HIS A 71 -6.40 10.21 -16.81
N TRP A 72 -6.32 8.91 -17.08
CA TRP A 72 -6.65 7.87 -16.10
C TRP A 72 -5.61 7.70 -14.98
N ASP A 73 -4.48 8.42 -15.04
CA ASP A 73 -3.48 8.57 -13.97
C ASP A 73 -3.67 9.85 -13.13
N LYS A 74 -4.67 10.69 -13.45
CA LYS A 74 -4.87 12.03 -12.87
C LYS A 74 -5.84 12.05 -11.68
N TYR A 75 -5.95 13.23 -11.07
CA TYR A 75 -6.82 13.52 -9.94
C TYR A 75 -8.13 14.15 -10.40
N PHE A 76 -9.25 13.63 -9.92
CA PHE A 76 -10.62 14.05 -10.24
C PHE A 76 -11.40 14.34 -8.95
N LYS A 77 -12.27 15.35 -9.00
CA LYS A 77 -13.15 15.71 -7.89
C LYS A 77 -14.56 16.05 -8.39
N LEU A 78 -15.58 15.41 -7.82
CA LEU A 78 -16.96 15.83 -8.06
C LEU A 78 -17.26 17.15 -7.34
N THR A 79 -17.98 18.02 -8.02
CA THR A 79 -18.43 19.33 -7.50
C THR A 79 -19.95 19.46 -7.46
N ALA A 80 -20.65 18.45 -7.99
CA ALA A 80 -22.10 18.32 -7.97
C ALA A 80 -22.48 16.84 -8.12
N ASP A 81 -23.73 16.52 -7.78
CA ASP A 81 -24.30 15.23 -8.12
C ASP A 81 -24.45 15.09 -9.64
N ILE A 82 -24.15 13.90 -10.16
CA ILE A 82 -24.08 13.60 -11.59
C ILE A 82 -25.24 12.69 -11.96
N ASN A 83 -26.12 13.12 -12.85
CA ASN A 83 -27.20 12.29 -13.37
C ASN A 83 -26.83 11.67 -14.73
N LEU A 84 -26.70 10.35 -14.78
CA LEU A 84 -26.34 9.60 -16.00
C LEU A 84 -27.55 9.07 -16.78
N SER A 85 -28.79 9.46 -16.44
CA SER A 85 -30.01 8.96 -17.12
C SER A 85 -30.07 9.24 -18.63
N GLY A 86 -29.24 10.15 -19.14
CA GLY A 86 -29.08 10.41 -20.58
C GLY A 86 -28.27 9.35 -21.32
N PHE A 87 -27.55 8.48 -20.61
CA PHE A 87 -26.77 7.37 -21.16
C PHE A 87 -27.51 6.06 -20.90
N THR A 88 -28.09 5.51 -21.96
CA THR A 88 -28.87 4.25 -21.92
C THR A 88 -28.12 3.11 -22.58
N GLY A 89 -28.47 1.86 -22.28
CA GLY A 89 -27.84 0.69 -22.90
C GLY A 89 -26.37 0.60 -22.49
N ASN A 90 -25.45 0.58 -23.45
CA ASN A 90 -23.99 0.60 -23.24
C ASN A 90 -23.34 1.90 -23.75
N SER A 91 -24.09 3.01 -23.79
CA SER A 91 -23.59 4.28 -24.35
C SER A 91 -22.65 5.07 -23.43
N PHE A 92 -22.56 4.70 -22.15
CA PHE A 92 -21.60 5.29 -21.22
C PHE A 92 -20.20 4.73 -21.48
N ASN A 93 -19.19 5.59 -21.53
CA ASN A 93 -17.80 5.15 -21.67
C ASN A 93 -17.28 4.72 -20.29
N ILE A 94 -17.10 3.41 -20.09
CA ILE A 94 -16.51 2.85 -18.87
C ILE A 94 -15.10 3.43 -18.65
N ILE A 95 -14.77 3.73 -17.40
CA ILE A 95 -13.47 4.29 -17.02
C ILE A 95 -12.51 3.15 -16.64
N GLY A 96 -11.38 3.04 -17.34
CA GLY A 96 -10.43 1.94 -17.11
C GLY A 96 -10.90 0.62 -17.72
N ASP A 97 -9.99 -0.06 -18.40
CA ASP A 97 -10.21 -1.38 -18.98
C ASP A 97 -9.02 -2.32 -18.74
N TYR A 98 -9.06 -3.53 -19.32
CA TYR A 98 -8.06 -4.56 -19.09
C TYR A 98 -6.68 -4.18 -19.66
N ASP A 99 -6.64 -3.41 -20.75
CA ASP A 99 -5.41 -3.00 -21.42
C ASP A 99 -4.85 -1.73 -20.75
N THR A 100 -5.73 -0.78 -20.43
CA THR A 100 -5.38 0.49 -19.79
C THR A 100 -6.19 0.68 -18.51
N HIS A 101 -5.57 0.42 -17.37
CA HIS A 101 -6.26 0.52 -16.07
C HIS A 101 -6.43 1.98 -15.64
N PHE A 102 -7.46 2.28 -14.86
CA PHE A 102 -7.51 3.54 -14.11
C PHE A 102 -6.56 3.47 -12.91
N THR A 103 -5.60 4.38 -12.84
CA THR A 103 -4.55 4.44 -11.80
C THR A 103 -4.60 5.72 -10.96
N GLY A 104 -5.48 6.65 -11.32
CA GLY A 104 -5.61 7.97 -10.75
C GLY A 104 -6.38 8.03 -9.42
N ASN A 105 -6.78 9.25 -9.07
CA ASN A 105 -7.51 9.56 -7.84
C ASN A 105 -8.91 10.08 -8.19
N PHE A 106 -9.96 9.46 -7.65
CA PHE A 106 -11.33 9.89 -7.86
C PHE A 106 -11.99 10.20 -6.50
N ASP A 107 -12.12 11.49 -6.20
CA ASP A 107 -12.81 11.98 -5.01
C ASP A 107 -14.26 12.34 -5.36
N GLY A 108 -15.20 11.49 -4.94
CA GLY A 108 -16.62 11.75 -5.05
C GLY A 108 -17.07 12.95 -4.22
N ASN A 109 -16.27 13.41 -3.25
CA ASN A 109 -16.55 14.58 -2.41
C ASN A 109 -17.97 14.54 -1.78
N ASN A 110 -18.43 13.34 -1.44
CA ASN A 110 -19.76 13.02 -0.92
C ASN A 110 -20.93 13.27 -1.91
N HIS A 111 -20.65 13.43 -3.20
CA HIS A 111 -21.65 13.54 -4.25
C HIS A 111 -22.11 12.18 -4.77
N ALA A 112 -23.31 12.18 -5.35
CA ALA A 112 -23.92 11.01 -5.95
C ALA A 112 -23.77 11.00 -7.47
N VAL A 113 -23.53 9.82 -8.03
CA VAL A 113 -23.72 9.48 -9.44
C VAL A 113 -24.99 8.65 -9.53
N THR A 114 -25.99 9.14 -10.25
CA THR A 114 -27.33 8.55 -10.27
C THR A 114 -27.66 7.95 -11.63
N HIS A 115 -28.47 6.89 -11.63
CA HIS A 115 -29.02 6.24 -12.82
C HIS A 115 -27.96 5.70 -13.79
N PHE A 116 -26.80 5.27 -13.29
CA PHE A 116 -25.81 4.57 -14.11
C PHE A 116 -26.41 3.28 -14.67
N THR A 117 -26.60 3.21 -15.99
CA THR A 117 -27.16 2.06 -16.69
C THR A 117 -26.13 1.49 -17.66
N TYR A 118 -25.89 0.18 -17.59
CA TYR A 118 -24.98 -0.50 -18.52
C TYR A 118 -25.47 -1.90 -18.90
N ASN A 119 -25.87 -2.09 -20.16
CA ASN A 119 -26.39 -3.36 -20.68
C ASN A 119 -25.47 -3.90 -21.77
N THR A 120 -24.87 -5.07 -21.57
CA THR A 120 -23.95 -5.68 -22.53
C THR A 120 -24.01 -7.20 -22.50
N THR A 121 -23.51 -7.84 -23.55
CA THR A 121 -23.22 -9.29 -23.57
C THR A 121 -21.74 -9.56 -23.82
N GLU A 122 -20.89 -8.53 -23.73
CA GLU A 122 -19.44 -8.66 -23.84
C GLU A 122 -18.84 -9.21 -22.54
N THR A 123 -17.73 -9.94 -22.64
CA THR A 123 -17.06 -10.63 -21.52
C THR A 123 -16.01 -9.77 -20.81
N LYS A 124 -16.20 -8.44 -20.77
CA LYS A 124 -15.24 -7.47 -20.19
C LYS A 124 -15.47 -7.30 -18.68
N CYS A 125 -14.52 -6.70 -17.97
CA CYS A 125 -14.75 -6.22 -16.60
C CYS A 125 -15.72 -5.04 -16.65
N ILE A 126 -16.85 -5.13 -15.93
CA ILE A 126 -17.94 -4.14 -16.02
C ILE A 126 -18.12 -3.42 -14.68
N GLY A 127 -18.23 -2.09 -14.77
CA GLY A 127 -18.62 -1.17 -13.70
C GLY A 127 -18.55 0.27 -14.20
N LEU A 128 -18.83 1.26 -13.34
CA LEU A 128 -18.51 2.67 -13.65
C LEU A 128 -17.02 2.79 -14.00
N PHE A 129 -16.20 2.07 -13.22
CA PHE A 129 -14.84 1.74 -13.55
C PHE A 129 -14.77 0.28 -14.01
N GLY A 130 -14.14 -0.01 -15.16
CA GLY A 130 -13.97 -1.38 -15.61
C GLY A 130 -12.87 -2.06 -14.79
N CYS A 131 -11.65 -1.53 -14.90
CA CYS A 131 -10.48 -1.98 -14.16
C CYS A 131 -9.76 -0.81 -13.48
N VAL A 132 -9.41 -0.97 -12.20
CA VAL A 132 -8.62 0.00 -11.42
C VAL A 132 -7.36 -0.66 -10.88
N LYS A 133 -6.23 0.05 -10.91
CA LYS A 133 -4.93 -0.44 -10.42
C LYS A 133 -4.16 0.63 -9.67
N GLY A 134 -3.84 0.41 -8.39
CA GLY A 134 -3.15 1.42 -7.58
C GLY A 134 -3.96 2.71 -7.35
N ALA A 135 -5.24 2.73 -7.73
CA ALA A 135 -6.09 3.91 -7.70
C ALA A 135 -6.60 4.21 -6.29
N LEU A 136 -7.00 5.46 -6.05
CA LEU A 136 -7.81 5.85 -4.89
C LEU A 136 -9.18 6.30 -5.38
N ILE A 137 -10.24 5.58 -5.02
CA ILE A 137 -11.62 6.00 -5.22
C ILE A 137 -12.24 6.20 -3.84
N LYS A 138 -12.76 7.40 -3.58
CA LYS A 138 -13.34 7.69 -2.26
C LYS A 138 -14.58 8.56 -2.29
N LYS A 139 -15.39 8.48 -1.22
CA LYS A 139 -16.50 9.41 -0.93
C LYS A 139 -17.51 9.54 -2.07
N LEU A 140 -17.80 8.42 -2.74
CA LEU A 140 -18.66 8.38 -3.92
C LEU A 140 -19.92 7.55 -3.63
N THR A 141 -21.08 8.11 -3.95
CA THR A 141 -22.36 7.38 -3.88
C THR A 141 -22.85 7.05 -5.29
N LEU A 142 -23.26 5.81 -5.54
CA LEU A 142 -23.93 5.37 -6.76
C LEU A 142 -25.39 5.06 -6.43
N SER A 143 -26.32 5.84 -6.99
CA SER A 143 -27.74 5.73 -6.68
C SER A 143 -28.57 5.19 -7.85
N ASN A 144 -29.38 4.17 -7.58
CA ASN A 144 -30.21 3.45 -8.55
C ASN A 144 -29.43 3.00 -9.81
N PRO A 145 -28.28 2.32 -9.68
CA PRO A 145 -27.60 1.73 -10.82
C PRO A 145 -28.39 0.56 -11.41
N ASN A 146 -28.23 0.31 -12.70
CA ASN A 146 -28.74 -0.90 -13.36
C ASN A 146 -27.71 -1.45 -14.34
N VAL A 147 -27.00 -2.49 -13.93
CA VAL A 147 -25.97 -3.18 -14.73
C VAL A 147 -26.48 -4.57 -15.11
N SER A 148 -26.55 -4.86 -16.40
CA SER A 148 -26.91 -6.17 -16.92
C SER A 148 -25.85 -6.67 -17.90
N ALA A 149 -25.01 -7.59 -17.43
CA ALA A 149 -23.90 -8.17 -18.19
C ALA A 149 -23.85 -9.70 -18.03
N PRO A 150 -24.87 -10.46 -18.48
CA PRO A 150 -25.03 -11.89 -18.19
C PRO A 150 -23.96 -12.82 -18.80
N SER A 151 -22.98 -12.29 -19.53
CA SER A 151 -21.84 -13.07 -20.06
C SER A 151 -20.50 -12.52 -19.57
N ALA A 152 -20.52 -11.49 -18.71
CA ALA A 152 -19.33 -10.88 -18.18
C ALA A 152 -18.94 -11.50 -16.85
N GLU A 153 -17.66 -11.80 -16.72
CA GLU A 153 -17.03 -12.03 -15.43
C GLU A 153 -16.59 -10.69 -14.81
N LYS A 154 -16.41 -10.66 -13.48
CA LYS A 154 -15.87 -9.49 -12.77
C LYS A 154 -16.75 -8.26 -12.99
N VAL A 155 -17.98 -8.38 -12.49
CA VAL A 155 -19.01 -7.36 -12.64
C VAL A 155 -19.28 -6.72 -11.29
N GLY A 156 -19.08 -5.40 -11.21
CA GLY A 156 -19.45 -4.59 -10.06
C GLY A 156 -20.14 -3.32 -10.52
N VAL A 157 -20.91 -2.66 -9.65
CA VAL A 157 -21.46 -1.35 -10.01
C VAL A 157 -20.36 -0.30 -10.04
N LEU A 158 -19.51 -0.26 -9.01
CA LEU A 158 -18.42 0.70 -8.93
C LEU A 158 -17.24 0.25 -9.78
N ALA A 159 -16.73 -0.97 -9.56
CA ALA A 159 -15.58 -1.50 -10.28
C ALA A 159 -15.77 -2.95 -10.71
N GLY A 160 -15.41 -3.31 -11.95
CA GLY A 160 -15.34 -4.71 -12.34
C GLY A 160 -14.18 -5.42 -11.65
N TYR A 161 -12.97 -4.86 -11.76
CA TYR A 161 -11.75 -5.42 -11.20
C TYR A 161 -10.91 -4.36 -10.48
N ALA A 162 -10.63 -4.56 -9.19
CA ALA A 162 -9.78 -3.68 -8.39
C ALA A 162 -8.47 -4.37 -8.00
N ILE A 163 -7.34 -3.78 -8.40
CA ILE A 163 -5.99 -4.30 -8.19
C ILE A 163 -5.19 -3.31 -7.35
N THR A 164 -4.61 -3.74 -6.22
CA THR A 164 -3.71 -2.92 -5.38
C THR A 164 -4.23 -1.49 -5.09
N SER A 165 -5.54 -1.30 -5.07
CA SER A 165 -6.22 0.01 -5.01
C SER A 165 -6.77 0.29 -3.61
N LYS A 166 -7.31 1.50 -3.41
CA LYS A 166 -8.16 1.86 -2.27
C LYS A 166 -9.52 2.27 -2.74
N ILE A 167 -10.54 1.65 -2.18
CA ILE A 167 -11.93 2.02 -2.37
C ILE A 167 -12.49 2.29 -0.98
N LYS A 168 -12.73 3.56 -0.65
CA LYS A 168 -13.05 4.00 0.72
C LYS A 168 -14.25 4.93 0.77
N ASP A 169 -15.13 4.79 1.77
CA ASP A 169 -16.32 5.67 1.92
C ASP A 169 -17.21 5.68 0.66
N CYS A 170 -17.31 4.55 -0.04
CA CYS A 170 -18.12 4.42 -1.24
C CYS A 170 -19.42 3.68 -0.94
N SER A 171 -20.53 4.15 -1.52
CA SER A 171 -21.83 3.54 -1.30
C SER A 171 -22.58 3.26 -2.60
N VAL A 172 -23.36 2.18 -2.63
CA VAL A 172 -24.33 1.91 -3.69
C VAL A 172 -25.71 1.79 -3.05
N SER A 173 -26.62 2.70 -3.40
CA SER A 173 -28.00 2.70 -2.88
C SER A 173 -28.97 2.19 -3.95
N ALA A 174 -29.69 1.13 -3.62
CA ALA A 174 -30.66 0.43 -4.48
C ALA A 174 -30.06 -0.05 -5.82
N GLY A 175 -30.91 -0.35 -6.79
CA GLY A 175 -30.48 -0.84 -8.11
C GLY A 175 -30.28 -2.35 -8.20
N SER A 176 -29.74 -2.79 -9.34
CA SER A 176 -29.45 -4.19 -9.63
C SER A 176 -28.18 -4.37 -10.44
N VAL A 177 -27.47 -5.46 -10.17
CA VAL A 177 -26.35 -5.95 -10.96
C VAL A 177 -26.58 -7.41 -11.35
N ILE A 178 -26.41 -7.70 -12.63
CA ILE A 178 -26.47 -9.06 -13.20
C ILE A 178 -25.16 -9.33 -13.92
N GLY A 179 -24.51 -10.44 -13.58
CA GLY A 179 -23.28 -10.91 -14.22
C GLY A 179 -23.22 -12.43 -14.32
N ASP A 180 -22.15 -12.95 -14.90
CA ASP A 180 -21.91 -14.39 -15.02
C ASP A 180 -21.27 -14.95 -13.74
N SER A 181 -19.97 -14.70 -13.55
CA SER A 181 -19.18 -15.05 -12.36
C SER A 181 -18.43 -13.84 -11.77
N MET A 182 -18.02 -13.95 -10.50
CA MET A 182 -17.36 -12.85 -9.75
C MET A 182 -18.20 -11.56 -9.79
N VAL A 183 -19.46 -11.66 -9.36
CA VAL A 183 -20.42 -10.56 -9.39
C VAL A 183 -20.57 -9.98 -7.98
N GLY A 184 -20.35 -8.68 -7.85
CA GLY A 184 -20.50 -7.93 -6.60
C GLY A 184 -21.40 -6.72 -6.75
N GLY A 185 -22.15 -6.37 -5.70
CA GLY A 185 -22.95 -5.13 -5.70
C GLY A 185 -22.10 -3.86 -5.76
N LEU A 186 -20.83 -3.93 -5.34
CA LEU A 186 -19.85 -2.84 -5.45
C LEU A 186 -18.71 -3.20 -6.40
N ILE A 187 -18.03 -4.33 -6.16
CA ILE A 187 -16.83 -4.75 -6.91
C ILE A 187 -16.97 -6.19 -7.39
N GLY A 188 -16.65 -6.48 -8.65
CA GLY A 188 -16.62 -7.87 -9.12
C GLY A 188 -15.50 -8.69 -8.48
N TYR A 189 -14.24 -8.29 -8.72
CA TYR A 189 -13.05 -8.91 -8.13
C TYR A 189 -12.18 -7.89 -7.39
N ASN A 190 -11.95 -8.11 -6.10
CA ASN A 190 -10.96 -7.39 -5.29
C ASN A 190 -9.64 -8.18 -5.21
N ASN A 191 -8.53 -7.65 -5.71
CA ASN A 191 -7.22 -8.31 -5.70
C ASN A 191 -6.15 -7.40 -5.09
N PHE A 192 -5.67 -7.78 -3.90
CA PHE A 192 -4.71 -7.00 -3.09
C PHE A 192 -5.11 -5.53 -2.86
N SER A 193 -6.38 -5.16 -3.05
CA SER A 193 -6.89 -3.82 -2.76
C SER A 193 -7.54 -3.77 -1.39
N LEU A 194 -7.60 -2.56 -0.82
CA LEU A 194 -8.36 -2.24 0.38
C LEU A 194 -9.75 -1.72 -0.01
N VAL A 195 -10.79 -2.40 0.46
CA VAL A 195 -12.19 -1.96 0.38
C VAL A 195 -12.64 -1.67 1.80
N ALA A 196 -12.71 -0.39 2.15
CA ALA A 196 -12.93 0.06 3.52
C ALA A 196 -14.14 1.00 3.62
N ASP A 197 -14.93 0.89 4.70
CA ASP A 197 -16.01 1.84 4.99
C ASP A 197 -17.03 1.95 3.83
N CYS A 198 -17.26 0.85 3.12
CA CYS A 198 -18.12 0.80 1.94
C CYS A 198 -19.42 0.04 2.20
N GLN A 199 -20.48 0.44 1.50
CA GLN A 199 -21.80 -0.16 1.68
C GLN A 199 -22.57 -0.36 0.38
N THR A 200 -23.43 -1.36 0.34
CA THR A 200 -24.34 -1.56 -0.79
C THR A 200 -25.68 -2.16 -0.39
N SER A 201 -26.76 -1.64 -0.98
CA SER A 201 -28.09 -2.24 -0.92
C SER A 201 -28.56 -2.73 -2.31
N CYS A 202 -27.63 -2.88 -3.26
CA CYS A 202 -27.89 -3.32 -4.63
C CYS A 202 -28.28 -4.81 -4.67
N MET A 203 -29.31 -5.16 -5.46
CA MET A 203 -29.65 -6.57 -5.69
C MET A 203 -28.63 -7.21 -6.62
N VAL A 204 -28.09 -8.37 -6.24
CA VAL A 204 -27.04 -9.07 -6.99
C VAL A 204 -27.57 -10.39 -7.54
N THR A 205 -27.44 -10.59 -8.84
CA THR A 205 -27.73 -11.87 -9.51
C THR A 205 -26.50 -12.35 -10.28
N GLY A 206 -25.98 -13.51 -9.91
CA GLY A 206 -25.00 -14.25 -10.69
C GLY A 206 -25.62 -15.43 -11.41
N ILE A 207 -25.00 -15.86 -12.51
CA ILE A 207 -25.45 -17.04 -13.26
C ILE A 207 -24.64 -18.28 -12.84
N GLU A 208 -23.34 -18.10 -12.61
CA GLU A 208 -22.43 -19.15 -12.16
C GLU A 208 -21.95 -18.89 -10.71
N ASP A 209 -20.64 -18.69 -10.53
CA ASP A 209 -19.99 -18.76 -9.23
C ASP A 209 -19.37 -17.44 -8.72
N PHE A 210 -19.09 -17.42 -7.41
CA PHE A 210 -18.46 -16.32 -6.68
C PHE A 210 -19.32 -15.05 -6.66
N ILE A 211 -20.50 -15.17 -6.09
CA ILE A 211 -21.48 -14.09 -6.06
C ILE A 211 -21.56 -13.50 -4.66
N GLY A 212 -21.31 -12.19 -4.54
CA GLY A 212 -21.27 -11.48 -3.27
C GLY A 212 -22.16 -10.25 -3.28
N GLY A 213 -22.79 -9.93 -2.15
CA GLY A 213 -23.55 -8.69 -2.06
C GLY A 213 -22.68 -7.44 -2.22
N LEU A 214 -21.46 -7.43 -1.68
CA LEU A 214 -20.48 -6.35 -1.83
C LEU A 214 -19.43 -6.65 -2.90
N VAL A 215 -18.73 -7.77 -2.74
CA VAL A 215 -17.60 -8.17 -3.59
C VAL A 215 -17.84 -9.60 -4.09
N GLY A 216 -17.75 -9.86 -5.39
CA GLY A 216 -17.91 -11.24 -5.91
C GLY A 216 -16.82 -12.18 -5.39
N ARG A 217 -15.56 -11.87 -5.74
CA ARG A 217 -14.36 -12.57 -5.25
C ARG A 217 -13.47 -11.62 -4.46
N ASN A 218 -13.10 -12.02 -3.24
CA ASN A 218 -12.13 -11.29 -2.43
C ASN A 218 -10.78 -12.01 -2.36
N SER A 219 -9.76 -11.41 -2.95
CA SER A 219 -8.32 -11.70 -2.75
C SER A 219 -7.61 -10.43 -2.26
N GLY A 220 -8.29 -9.60 -1.48
CA GLY A 220 -7.75 -8.40 -0.84
C GLY A 220 -8.31 -8.24 0.57
N TYR A 221 -8.43 -6.98 1.01
CA TYR A 221 -8.92 -6.63 2.35
C TYR A 221 -10.29 -5.98 2.26
N ILE A 222 -11.26 -6.52 2.98
CA ILE A 222 -12.57 -5.91 3.20
C ILE A 222 -12.67 -5.55 4.69
N VAL A 223 -12.87 -4.27 5.00
CA VAL A 223 -12.80 -3.73 6.36
C VAL A 223 -13.96 -2.77 6.59
N ARG A 224 -14.74 -2.95 7.68
CA ARG A 224 -15.85 -2.05 8.03
C ARG A 224 -16.87 -1.85 6.89
N CYS A 225 -17.15 -2.90 6.12
CA CYS A 225 -18.06 -2.84 4.99
C CYS A 225 -19.37 -3.59 5.27
N HIS A 226 -20.43 -3.26 4.53
CA HIS A 226 -21.67 -4.01 4.63
C HIS A 226 -22.50 -4.12 3.35
N ALA A 227 -23.32 -5.17 3.29
CA ALA A 227 -24.24 -5.43 2.18
C ALA A 227 -25.63 -5.83 2.66
N GLU A 228 -26.65 -5.20 2.09
CA GLU A 228 -28.06 -5.38 2.48
C GLU A 228 -28.95 -5.89 1.33
N GLY A 229 -28.45 -5.85 0.10
CA GLY A 229 -29.19 -6.31 -1.07
C GLY A 229 -29.30 -7.83 -1.15
N LYS A 230 -30.42 -8.34 -1.68
CA LYS A 230 -30.60 -9.78 -1.92
C LYS A 230 -29.56 -10.31 -2.90
N VAL A 231 -29.00 -11.47 -2.60
CA VAL A 231 -28.03 -12.18 -3.45
C VAL A 231 -28.65 -13.48 -3.98
N THR A 232 -28.64 -13.67 -5.29
CA THR A 232 -29.10 -14.90 -5.97
C THR A 232 -28.04 -15.39 -6.94
N GLY A 233 -27.83 -16.69 -7.02
CA GLY A 233 -26.81 -17.29 -7.90
C GLY A 233 -26.72 -18.81 -7.76
N ASP A 234 -25.72 -19.42 -8.40
CA ASP A 234 -25.58 -20.88 -8.39
C ASP A 234 -24.68 -21.39 -7.26
N SER A 235 -23.40 -20.98 -7.28
CA SER A 235 -22.34 -21.55 -6.45
C SER A 235 -21.46 -20.50 -5.76
N ASN A 236 -20.99 -20.78 -4.53
CA ASN A 236 -20.19 -19.87 -3.70
C ASN A 236 -20.85 -18.50 -3.54
N LEU A 237 -21.98 -18.47 -2.81
CA LEU A 237 -22.76 -17.25 -2.58
C LEU A 237 -22.55 -16.73 -1.17
N GLY A 238 -22.22 -15.46 -1.04
CA GLY A 238 -22.18 -14.78 0.25
C GLY A 238 -22.98 -13.49 0.24
N GLY A 239 -23.66 -13.17 1.34
CA GLY A 239 -24.31 -11.87 1.48
C GLY A 239 -23.32 -10.70 1.41
N LEU A 240 -22.04 -10.92 1.77
CA LEU A 240 -20.96 -9.93 1.57
C LEU A 240 -20.01 -10.33 0.43
N THR A 241 -19.45 -11.55 0.47
CA THR A 241 -18.53 -12.05 -0.58
C THR A 241 -18.77 -13.50 -0.96
N GLY A 242 -18.74 -13.81 -2.26
CA GLY A 242 -18.91 -15.19 -2.72
C GLY A 242 -17.79 -16.10 -2.25
N ILE A 243 -16.55 -15.69 -2.49
CA ILE A 243 -15.34 -16.35 -1.97
C ILE A 243 -14.43 -15.35 -1.26
N ASN A 244 -13.78 -15.81 -0.19
CA ASN A 244 -12.72 -15.09 0.50
C ASN A 244 -11.41 -15.88 0.47
N ASN A 245 -10.37 -15.29 -0.12
CA ASN A 245 -9.00 -15.82 -0.17
C ASN A 245 -8.03 -15.02 0.73
N LEU A 246 -8.47 -13.88 1.28
CA LEU A 246 -7.68 -13.07 2.21
C LEU A 246 -8.54 -12.65 3.40
N SER A 247 -8.96 -11.40 3.51
CA SER A 247 -9.43 -10.87 4.79
C SER A 247 -10.80 -10.21 4.67
N VAL A 248 -11.71 -10.60 5.56
CA VAL A 248 -12.95 -9.88 5.84
C VAL A 248 -13.00 -9.56 7.33
N VAL A 249 -13.00 -8.28 7.66
CA VAL A 249 -12.88 -7.80 9.04
C VAL A 249 -13.95 -6.76 9.31
N ASP A 250 -14.52 -6.79 10.51
CA ASP A 250 -15.39 -5.73 10.99
C ASP A 250 -16.61 -5.44 10.11
N SER A 251 -17.07 -6.45 9.37
CA SER A 251 -18.02 -6.31 8.27
C SER A 251 -19.27 -7.15 8.47
N TYR A 252 -20.38 -6.79 7.83
CA TYR A 252 -21.63 -7.53 7.98
C TYR A 252 -22.49 -7.64 6.72
N ALA A 253 -23.38 -8.62 6.72
CA ALA A 253 -24.38 -8.78 5.68
C ALA A 253 -25.79 -8.93 6.27
N ALA A 254 -26.75 -8.25 5.68
CA ALA A 254 -28.16 -8.28 6.06
C ALA A 254 -29.09 -8.74 4.92
N GLY A 255 -28.58 -8.81 3.69
CA GLY A 255 -29.34 -9.29 2.53
C GLY A 255 -29.60 -10.79 2.58
N ASP A 256 -30.79 -11.22 2.15
CA ASP A 256 -31.11 -12.63 1.98
C ASP A 256 -30.25 -13.26 0.87
N VAL A 257 -29.86 -14.52 1.05
CA VAL A 257 -29.04 -15.28 0.10
C VAL A 257 -29.76 -16.55 -0.33
N GLU A 258 -29.91 -16.74 -1.64
CA GLU A 258 -30.61 -17.88 -2.25
C GLU A 258 -29.79 -18.51 -3.38
N GLY A 259 -29.46 -19.81 -3.29
CA GLY A 259 -28.62 -20.51 -4.27
C GLY A 259 -28.53 -22.02 -4.04
N TYR A 260 -27.53 -22.70 -4.61
CA TYR A 260 -27.39 -24.17 -4.56
C TYR A 260 -26.13 -24.66 -3.84
N ILE A 261 -24.94 -24.14 -4.12
CA ILE A 261 -23.68 -24.69 -3.59
C ILE A 261 -22.95 -23.65 -2.74
N PHE A 262 -22.54 -24.02 -1.51
CA PHE A 262 -21.76 -23.19 -0.59
C PHE A 262 -22.34 -21.78 -0.40
N ILE A 263 -23.39 -21.71 0.42
CA ILE A 263 -24.18 -20.50 0.61
C ILE A 263 -23.97 -20.01 2.05
N GLY A 264 -23.42 -18.82 2.21
CA GLY A 264 -23.24 -18.19 3.51
C GLY A 264 -24.00 -16.88 3.60
N GLY A 265 -24.53 -16.56 4.78
CA GLY A 265 -25.12 -15.24 5.00
C GLY A 265 -24.09 -14.11 4.87
N LEU A 266 -22.81 -14.37 5.16
CA LEU A 266 -21.68 -13.44 4.93
C LEU A 266 -20.80 -13.90 3.77
N VAL A 267 -20.29 -15.13 3.83
CA VAL A 267 -19.29 -15.66 2.87
C VAL A 267 -19.70 -17.04 2.34
N GLY A 268 -19.69 -17.24 1.03
CA GLY A 268 -19.94 -18.58 0.46
C GLY A 268 -18.85 -19.56 0.83
N LEU A 269 -17.62 -19.30 0.36
CA LEU A 269 -16.43 -20.10 0.63
C LEU A 269 -15.30 -19.26 1.26
N ASN A 270 -14.83 -19.66 2.44
CA ASN A 270 -13.65 -19.10 3.10
C ASN A 270 -12.45 -20.04 2.86
N ASN A 271 -11.51 -19.65 1.99
CA ASN A 271 -10.48 -20.53 1.45
C ASN A 271 -9.18 -20.53 2.30
N PHE A 272 -8.24 -21.44 2.01
CA PHE A 272 -6.95 -21.51 2.71
C PHE A 272 -6.25 -20.14 2.78
N VAL A 273 -5.52 -19.87 3.87
CA VAL A 273 -4.85 -18.58 4.22
C VAL A 273 -5.76 -17.37 4.46
N SER A 274 -7.07 -17.51 4.27
CA SER A 274 -8.03 -16.44 4.51
C SER A 274 -8.46 -16.32 5.98
N ARG A 275 -9.29 -15.32 6.28
CA ARG A 275 -9.86 -15.10 7.61
C ARG A 275 -11.16 -14.32 7.56
N ILE A 276 -11.99 -14.56 8.57
CA ILE A 276 -13.18 -13.75 8.85
C ILE A 276 -13.16 -13.39 10.33
N SER A 277 -13.22 -12.10 10.66
CA SER A 277 -13.11 -11.67 12.06
C SER A 277 -13.99 -10.49 12.42
N SER A 278 -14.63 -10.52 13.59
CA SER A 278 -15.48 -9.44 14.05
C SER A 278 -16.59 -9.11 13.05
N CYS A 279 -17.18 -10.16 12.47
CA CYS A 279 -18.17 -10.06 11.40
C CYS A 279 -19.49 -10.70 11.81
N TYR A 280 -20.59 -10.29 11.17
CA TYR A 280 -21.88 -10.91 11.42
C TYR A 280 -22.81 -10.96 10.22
N ALA A 281 -23.76 -11.89 10.25
CA ALA A 281 -24.79 -12.02 9.23
C ALA A 281 -26.19 -12.14 9.84
N THR A 282 -27.12 -11.36 9.29
CA THR A 282 -28.52 -11.33 9.74
C THR A 282 -29.52 -11.74 8.66
N GLY A 283 -29.11 -11.71 7.38
CA GLY A 283 -29.93 -12.14 6.25
C GLY A 283 -30.23 -13.63 6.27
N ASN A 284 -31.38 -14.03 5.73
CA ASN A 284 -31.77 -15.43 5.68
C ASN A 284 -31.01 -16.17 4.58
N VAL A 285 -30.67 -17.42 4.85
CA VAL A 285 -29.98 -18.30 3.90
C VAL A 285 -30.94 -19.39 3.46
N LYS A 286 -31.20 -19.45 2.16
CA LYS A 286 -32.08 -20.44 1.54
C LYS A 286 -31.31 -21.26 0.51
N HIS A 287 -31.00 -22.49 0.88
CA HIS A 287 -30.47 -23.49 -0.02
C HIS A 287 -31.61 -24.11 -0.85
N LEU A 288 -31.48 -24.06 -2.16
CA LEU A 288 -32.42 -24.62 -3.12
C LEU A 288 -32.18 -26.13 -3.30
N PRO A 289 -33.24 -26.93 -3.57
CA PRO A 289 -33.10 -28.37 -3.76
C PRO A 289 -32.13 -28.70 -4.91
N THR A 290 -31.23 -29.65 -4.69
CA THR A 290 -30.25 -30.10 -5.70
C THR A 290 -30.00 -31.62 -5.61
N VAL A 291 -29.48 -32.21 -6.69
CA VAL A 291 -29.20 -33.66 -6.81
C VAL A 291 -27.76 -34.04 -6.48
N ILE A 292 -26.90 -33.06 -6.22
CA ILE A 292 -25.47 -33.24 -5.91
C ILE A 292 -25.26 -33.40 -4.39
N SER A 293 -24.18 -34.08 -3.99
CA SER A 293 -24.00 -34.63 -2.64
C SER A 293 -23.07 -33.84 -1.71
N ILE A 294 -22.47 -32.74 -2.19
CA ILE A 294 -21.50 -31.93 -1.42
C ILE A 294 -21.87 -30.45 -1.46
N HIS A 295 -22.84 -30.07 -0.63
CA HIS A 295 -23.27 -28.69 -0.43
C HIS A 295 -23.20 -28.36 1.06
N GLY A 296 -22.99 -27.09 1.36
CA GLY A 296 -23.04 -26.58 2.73
C GLY A 296 -23.71 -25.23 2.72
N ALA A 297 -24.64 -24.99 3.65
CA ALA A 297 -25.11 -23.64 3.92
C ALA A 297 -24.98 -23.28 5.40
N GLY A 298 -24.50 -22.08 5.66
CA GLY A 298 -24.30 -21.58 7.01
C GLY A 298 -24.85 -20.18 7.17
N GLY A 299 -25.35 -19.85 8.36
CA GLY A 299 -25.84 -18.50 8.63
C GLY A 299 -24.76 -17.42 8.44
N LEU A 300 -23.48 -17.75 8.66
CA LEU A 300 -22.33 -16.90 8.35
C LEU A 300 -21.58 -17.39 7.11
N VAL A 301 -21.14 -18.65 7.12
CA VAL A 301 -20.24 -19.20 6.08
C VAL A 301 -20.76 -20.53 5.53
N GLY A 302 -20.81 -20.66 4.20
CA GLY A 302 -21.20 -21.93 3.55
C GLY A 302 -20.18 -23.05 3.80
N SER A 303 -18.91 -22.80 3.45
CA SER A 303 -17.79 -23.71 3.67
C SER A 303 -16.55 -22.95 4.17
N ASN A 304 -15.92 -23.46 5.23
CA ASN A 304 -14.78 -22.84 5.89
C ASN A 304 -13.52 -23.71 5.85
N ARG A 305 -12.41 -23.15 5.37
CA ARG A 305 -11.07 -23.75 5.34
C ARG A 305 -10.00 -22.90 6.01
N ALA A 306 -10.40 -21.86 6.74
CA ALA A 306 -9.48 -20.97 7.42
C ALA A 306 -10.06 -20.40 8.72
N LEU A 307 -9.40 -19.43 9.33
CA LEU A 307 -9.75 -18.94 10.66
C LEU A 307 -11.04 -18.10 10.62
N ILE A 308 -12.02 -18.46 11.45
CA ILE A 308 -13.19 -17.62 11.73
C ILE A 308 -13.18 -17.31 13.23
N TYR A 309 -13.22 -16.03 13.60
CA TYR A 309 -13.24 -15.68 15.02
C TYR A 309 -14.01 -14.41 15.34
N ASN A 310 -14.56 -14.33 16.55
CA ASN A 310 -15.35 -13.19 17.00
C ASN A 310 -16.55 -12.88 16.07
N CYS A 311 -17.26 -13.90 15.60
CA CYS A 311 -18.33 -13.72 14.60
C CYS A 311 -19.67 -14.29 15.05
N TYR A 312 -20.76 -13.78 14.50
CA TYR A 312 -22.08 -14.34 14.80
C TYR A 312 -23.07 -14.35 13.63
N ALA A 313 -24.07 -15.23 13.71
CA ALA A 313 -25.16 -15.30 12.73
C ALA A 313 -26.53 -15.43 13.39
N THR A 314 -27.48 -14.62 12.91
CA THR A 314 -28.87 -14.60 13.43
C THR A 314 -29.92 -14.95 12.37
N GLY A 315 -29.53 -14.97 11.09
CA GLY A 315 -30.43 -15.28 9.98
C GLY A 315 -30.96 -16.71 10.02
N LYS A 316 -32.18 -16.93 9.50
CA LYS A 316 -32.75 -18.27 9.37
C LYS A 316 -32.02 -19.04 8.26
N VAL A 317 -31.66 -20.29 8.53
CA VAL A 317 -31.06 -21.21 7.55
C VAL A 317 -32.07 -22.29 7.16
N THR A 318 -32.40 -22.34 5.87
CA THR A 318 -33.36 -23.29 5.27
C THR A 318 -32.68 -24.12 4.19
N GLY A 319 -32.89 -25.44 4.19
CA GLY A 319 -32.44 -26.32 3.11
C GLY A 319 -32.62 -27.81 3.42
N ASP A 320 -32.00 -28.69 2.62
CA ASP A 320 -32.23 -30.14 2.64
C ASP A 320 -31.04 -31.05 3.06
N ILE A 321 -29.75 -30.63 3.01
CA ILE A 321 -28.57 -31.41 3.44
C ILE A 321 -27.40 -30.50 3.95
N LEU A 322 -26.76 -30.84 5.09
CA LEU A 322 -25.51 -30.24 5.66
C LEU A 322 -25.54 -28.72 6.01
N PHE A 323 -26.39 -28.31 6.96
CA PHE A 323 -26.48 -26.90 7.42
C PHE A 323 -25.97 -26.69 8.84
N GLY A 324 -25.37 -25.53 9.08
CA GLY A 324 -25.08 -25.03 10.42
C GLY A 324 -25.68 -23.64 10.65
N GLY A 325 -26.06 -23.33 11.88
CA GLY A 325 -26.52 -21.98 12.22
C GLY A 325 -25.45 -20.90 11.99
N LEU A 326 -24.16 -21.25 12.08
CA LEU A 326 -23.03 -20.38 11.75
C LEU A 326 -22.31 -20.86 10.47
N VAL A 327 -21.84 -22.11 10.45
CA VAL A 327 -21.03 -22.65 9.35
C VAL A 327 -21.64 -23.95 8.81
N GLY A 328 -21.80 -24.05 7.50
CA GLY A 328 -22.26 -25.28 6.85
C GLY A 328 -21.25 -26.42 7.02
N ILE A 329 -20.06 -26.26 6.42
CA ILE A 329 -18.95 -27.21 6.51
C ILE A 329 -17.73 -26.49 7.09
N ASN A 330 -17.12 -27.07 8.12
CA ASN A 330 -15.90 -26.57 8.73
C ASN A 330 -14.74 -27.56 8.56
N GLU A 331 -13.63 -27.07 8.02
CA GLU A 331 -12.38 -27.81 7.81
C GLU A 331 -11.21 -27.21 8.62
N PHE A 332 -11.45 -26.14 9.39
CA PHE A 332 -10.40 -25.40 10.12
C PHE A 332 -10.87 -24.86 11.48
N TRP A 333 -10.31 -23.76 11.95
CA TRP A 333 -10.50 -23.19 13.28
C TRP A 333 -11.67 -22.20 13.32
N ILE A 334 -12.60 -22.40 14.26
CA ILE A 334 -13.65 -21.45 14.66
C ILE A 334 -13.49 -21.10 16.15
N GLU A 335 -13.47 -19.82 16.50
CA GLU A 335 -13.25 -19.36 17.87
C GLU A 335 -14.14 -18.16 18.26
N ASN A 336 -14.62 -18.14 19.50
CA ASN A 336 -15.42 -17.03 20.02
C ASN A 336 -16.57 -16.64 19.09
N CYS A 337 -17.31 -17.63 18.57
CA CYS A 337 -18.41 -17.38 17.64
C CYS A 337 -19.74 -17.87 18.19
N TYR A 338 -20.85 -17.32 17.70
CA TYR A 338 -22.16 -17.86 18.05
C TYR A 338 -23.22 -17.81 16.97
N SER A 339 -24.24 -18.66 17.09
CA SER A 339 -25.46 -18.60 16.29
C SER A 339 -26.72 -18.65 17.14
N ASN A 340 -27.75 -17.93 16.74
CA ASN A 340 -29.08 -17.98 17.36
C ASN A 340 -30.24 -18.02 16.35
N GLY A 341 -29.94 -18.08 15.04
CA GLY A 341 -30.92 -18.21 13.97
C GLY A 341 -31.54 -19.61 13.89
N ILE A 342 -32.79 -19.68 13.41
CA ILE A 342 -33.53 -20.94 13.20
C ILE A 342 -32.83 -21.80 12.14
N VAL A 343 -32.70 -23.11 12.40
CA VAL A 343 -32.23 -24.11 11.42
C VAL A 343 -33.31 -25.16 11.17
N THR A 344 -33.86 -25.20 9.95
CA THR A 344 -35.10 -25.97 9.70
C THR A 344 -34.92 -27.48 9.49
N TYR A 345 -33.77 -27.92 8.98
CA TYR A 345 -33.45 -29.33 8.71
C TYR A 345 -32.61 -29.94 9.85
N PRO A 346 -32.46 -31.27 10.01
CA PRO A 346 -31.46 -31.90 10.89
C PRO A 346 -30.00 -31.57 10.50
N GLY A 347 -29.66 -30.28 10.55
CA GLY A 347 -28.31 -29.74 10.58
C GLY A 347 -27.92 -29.34 12.01
N GLY A 348 -26.70 -28.84 12.17
CA GLY A 348 -26.16 -28.43 13.46
C GLY A 348 -26.60 -27.03 13.89
N GLY A 349 -26.74 -26.82 15.20
CA GLY A 349 -27.04 -25.51 15.76
C GLY A 349 -25.97 -24.47 15.46
N LEU A 350 -24.68 -24.85 15.47
CA LEU A 350 -23.55 -23.98 15.10
C LEU A 350 -22.91 -24.43 13.77
N VAL A 351 -22.44 -25.69 13.72
CA VAL A 351 -21.71 -26.27 12.59
C VAL A 351 -22.46 -27.46 12.04
N GLY A 352 -22.69 -27.49 10.72
CA GLY A 352 -23.40 -28.59 10.06
C GLY A 352 -22.55 -29.85 9.92
N LYS A 353 -21.31 -29.70 9.48
CA LYS A 353 -20.31 -30.76 9.37
C LYS A 353 -18.93 -30.24 9.77
N ASP A 354 -18.23 -31.02 10.57
CA ASP A 354 -16.91 -30.67 11.10
C ASP A 354 -15.88 -31.73 10.67
N ALA A 355 -14.75 -31.31 10.12
CA ALA A 355 -13.65 -32.21 9.74
C ALA A 355 -12.88 -32.68 10.97
N SER A 356 -12.28 -33.87 10.93
CA SER A 356 -11.54 -34.41 12.08
C SER A 356 -10.29 -33.61 12.46
N THR A 357 -9.78 -32.76 11.55
CA THR A 357 -8.63 -31.86 11.76
C THR A 357 -9.03 -30.46 12.20
N SER A 358 -10.34 -30.17 12.20
CA SER A 358 -10.88 -28.85 12.53
C SER A 358 -10.95 -28.64 14.05
N ARG A 359 -11.11 -27.38 14.48
CA ARG A 359 -11.18 -27.01 15.91
C ARG A 359 -12.27 -25.97 16.10
N VAL A 360 -13.23 -26.24 16.98
CA VAL A 360 -14.29 -25.29 17.34
C VAL A 360 -14.21 -25.02 18.84
N VAL A 361 -13.80 -23.82 19.22
CA VAL A 361 -13.43 -23.46 20.60
C VAL A 361 -14.20 -22.22 21.05
N HIS A 362 -14.61 -22.18 22.33
CA HIS A 362 -15.34 -21.06 22.93
C HIS A 362 -16.52 -20.52 22.09
N SER A 363 -17.20 -21.41 21.39
CA SER A 363 -18.22 -21.06 20.40
C SER A 363 -19.53 -21.78 20.69
N PHE A 364 -20.65 -21.06 20.53
CA PHE A 364 -21.92 -21.43 21.14
C PHE A 364 -23.11 -21.33 20.18
N TRP A 365 -24.13 -22.16 20.37
CA TRP A 365 -25.43 -21.92 19.75
C TRP A 365 -26.56 -21.95 20.76
N ASP A 366 -27.61 -21.18 20.47
CA ASP A 366 -28.84 -21.21 21.25
C ASP A 366 -29.70 -22.42 20.85
N THR A 367 -29.82 -23.39 21.76
CA THR A 367 -30.57 -24.64 21.56
C THR A 367 -32.08 -24.45 21.43
N GLN A 368 -32.63 -23.34 21.93
CA GLN A 368 -34.06 -23.06 21.92
C GLN A 368 -34.46 -22.26 20.69
N THR A 369 -33.74 -21.18 20.36
CA THR A 369 -34.07 -20.35 19.19
C THR A 369 -33.70 -21.01 17.88
N SER A 370 -32.57 -21.74 17.83
CA SER A 370 -32.21 -22.51 16.63
C SER A 370 -33.16 -23.68 16.37
N GLY A 371 -33.83 -24.16 17.42
CA GLY A 371 -34.60 -25.40 17.44
C GLY A 371 -33.73 -26.65 17.33
N ARG A 372 -32.40 -26.57 17.53
CA ARG A 372 -31.44 -27.70 17.41
C ARG A 372 -30.79 -28.03 18.75
N SER A 373 -30.86 -29.30 19.15
CA SER A 373 -30.19 -29.82 20.35
C SER A 373 -28.76 -30.32 20.09
N ILE A 374 -28.33 -30.43 18.83
CA ILE A 374 -27.02 -30.97 18.42
C ILE A 374 -26.31 -30.03 17.44
N SER A 375 -24.99 -30.16 17.36
CA SER A 375 -24.11 -29.49 16.40
C SER A 375 -22.89 -30.38 16.16
N ALA A 376 -22.27 -30.30 14.98
CA ALA A 376 -21.03 -31.04 14.70
C ALA A 376 -19.82 -30.49 15.47
N GLY A 377 -19.88 -29.22 15.87
CA GLY A 377 -18.90 -28.56 16.73
C GLY A 377 -19.50 -27.43 17.56
N GLY A 378 -18.78 -26.98 18.58
CA GLY A 378 -19.21 -25.96 19.54
C GLY A 378 -20.00 -26.51 20.74
N THR A 379 -20.52 -25.61 21.57
CA THR A 379 -21.31 -25.96 22.77
C THR A 379 -22.73 -25.40 22.71
N GLY A 380 -23.74 -26.24 22.94
CA GLY A 380 -25.14 -25.84 22.96
C GLY A 380 -25.53 -25.26 24.30
N LEU A 381 -26.11 -24.07 24.30
CA LEU A 381 -26.60 -23.36 25.48
C LEU A 381 -28.07 -23.04 25.33
N ASN A 382 -28.81 -22.95 26.44
CA ASN A 382 -30.18 -22.42 26.37
C ASN A 382 -30.18 -20.90 26.23
N THR A 383 -31.33 -20.31 25.91
CA THR A 383 -31.44 -18.86 25.69
C THR A 383 -31.01 -18.05 26.90
N THR A 384 -31.35 -18.48 28.12
CA THR A 384 -30.91 -17.78 29.33
C THR A 384 -29.39 -17.75 29.46
N GLN A 385 -28.71 -18.87 29.21
CA GLN A 385 -27.24 -18.94 29.22
C GLN A 385 -26.61 -18.07 28.14
N MET A 386 -27.18 -18.08 26.93
CA MET A 386 -26.73 -17.26 25.79
C MET A 386 -26.94 -15.75 26.01
N GLN A 387 -27.83 -15.38 26.93
CA GLN A 387 -28.11 -13.99 27.29
C GLN A 387 -27.44 -13.57 28.61
N THR A 388 -26.54 -14.40 29.15
CA THR A 388 -25.83 -14.14 30.40
C THR A 388 -24.37 -13.77 30.10
N LEU A 389 -23.94 -12.56 30.48
CA LEU A 389 -22.58 -12.05 30.26
C LEU A 389 -21.49 -13.00 30.81
N SER A 390 -21.64 -13.49 32.04
CA SER A 390 -20.63 -14.35 32.68
C SER A 390 -20.38 -15.67 31.92
N THR A 391 -21.34 -16.12 31.10
CA THR A 391 -21.15 -17.29 30.22
C THR A 391 -19.96 -17.09 29.29
N PHE A 392 -19.84 -15.90 28.71
CA PHE A 392 -18.82 -15.61 27.69
C PHE A 392 -17.50 -15.14 28.31
N ILE A 393 -17.55 -14.36 29.40
CA ILE A 393 -16.34 -14.01 30.18
C ILE A 393 -15.64 -15.29 30.67
N ASN A 394 -16.38 -16.25 31.23
CA ASN A 394 -15.80 -17.52 31.68
C ASN A 394 -15.27 -18.38 30.52
N ALA A 395 -15.70 -18.10 29.28
CA ALA A 395 -15.20 -18.73 28.07
C ALA A 395 -14.00 -17.97 27.45
N GLY A 396 -13.49 -16.93 28.11
CA GLY A 396 -12.33 -16.17 27.64
C GLY A 396 -12.64 -15.10 26.59
N TRP A 397 -13.90 -14.70 26.43
CA TRP A 397 -14.24 -13.59 25.52
C TRP A 397 -13.87 -12.26 26.16
N ASP A 398 -13.23 -11.39 25.37
CA ASP A 398 -12.82 -10.04 25.74
C ASP A 398 -13.99 -9.06 25.53
N PHE A 399 -14.62 -8.65 26.63
CA PHE A 399 -15.75 -7.73 26.62
C PHE A 399 -15.31 -6.30 26.93
N PHE A 400 -16.08 -5.37 26.38
CA PHE A 400 -16.05 -3.97 26.72
C PHE A 400 -16.06 -3.72 28.23
N ASP A 401 -15.11 -2.93 28.72
CA ASP A 401 -14.90 -2.57 30.14
C ASP A 401 -14.52 -3.77 31.04
N GLU A 402 -14.04 -4.87 30.46
CA GLU A 402 -13.56 -6.06 31.17
C GLU A 402 -12.04 -6.23 30.94
N THR A 403 -11.30 -6.68 31.97
CA THR A 403 -9.82 -6.71 31.92
C THR A 403 -9.21 -8.08 32.21
N ASP A 404 -10.01 -9.08 32.59
CA ASP A 404 -9.54 -10.43 32.93
C ASP A 404 -9.16 -11.22 31.66
N ASN A 405 -9.81 -10.96 30.51
CA ASN A 405 -9.59 -11.68 29.25
C ASN A 405 -8.89 -10.87 28.14
N GLY A 406 -8.52 -9.62 28.40
CA GLY A 406 -7.83 -8.78 27.42
C GLY A 406 -8.09 -7.29 27.61
N LYS A 407 -7.70 -6.51 26.60
CA LYS A 407 -7.94 -5.06 26.49
C LYS A 407 -8.39 -4.67 25.08
N ASN A 408 -8.75 -5.65 24.25
CA ASN A 408 -9.11 -5.42 22.86
C ASN A 408 -10.58 -5.00 22.73
N ASP A 409 -11.39 -5.15 23.79
CA ASP A 409 -12.79 -4.73 23.88
C ASP A 409 -13.60 -5.17 22.66
N ILE A 410 -13.65 -6.47 22.39
CA ILE A 410 -14.22 -7.00 21.13
C ILE A 410 -15.75 -7.06 21.20
N TRP A 411 -16.27 -7.52 22.33
CA TRP A 411 -17.69 -7.81 22.52
C TRP A 411 -18.36 -6.84 23.49
N GLY A 412 -19.68 -6.71 23.45
CA GLY A 412 -20.48 -5.90 24.36
C GLY A 412 -21.85 -6.52 24.61
N PHE A 413 -22.54 -6.06 25.66
CA PHE A 413 -23.94 -6.37 25.93
C PHE A 413 -24.75 -5.08 25.90
N LEU A 414 -25.80 -5.04 25.08
CA LEU A 414 -26.69 -3.89 25.04
C LEU A 414 -27.44 -3.72 26.38
N PRO A 415 -27.74 -2.47 26.82
CA PRO A 415 -28.46 -2.23 28.08
C PRO A 415 -29.85 -2.90 28.15
N ALA A 416 -30.47 -3.15 27.00
CA ALA A 416 -31.75 -3.85 26.90
C ALA A 416 -31.64 -5.37 27.11
N GLY A 417 -30.43 -5.90 27.32
CA GLY A 417 -30.13 -7.33 27.34
C GLY A 417 -30.08 -7.92 25.93
N GLY A 418 -30.08 -9.26 25.85
CA GLY A 418 -30.02 -10.00 24.58
C GLY A 418 -28.74 -10.82 24.46
N TYR A 419 -28.23 -10.96 23.24
CA TYR A 419 -27.00 -11.71 22.94
C TYR A 419 -25.80 -10.76 22.90
N PRO A 420 -24.55 -11.26 22.99
CA PRO A 420 -23.37 -10.45 22.75
C PRO A 420 -23.41 -9.76 21.39
N VAL A 421 -22.98 -8.51 21.32
CA VAL A 421 -22.81 -7.76 20.06
C VAL A 421 -21.35 -7.32 19.93
N LEU A 422 -20.91 -6.97 18.73
CA LEU A 422 -19.58 -6.36 18.58
C LEU A 422 -19.57 -4.96 19.20
N TRP A 423 -18.44 -4.54 19.75
CA TRP A 423 -18.31 -3.25 20.45
C TRP A 423 -18.79 -2.04 19.64
N ARG A 424 -18.59 -2.04 18.32
CA ARG A 424 -19.06 -0.97 17.42
C ARG A 424 -20.58 -0.82 17.38
N GLN A 425 -21.32 -1.85 17.78
CA GLN A 425 -22.78 -1.83 17.84
C GLN A 425 -23.28 -1.26 19.19
N MET A 426 -22.38 -0.97 20.13
CA MET A 426 -22.72 -0.37 21.41
C MET A 426 -23.11 1.11 21.23
N PRO A 427 -24.21 1.57 21.86
CA PRO A 427 -24.70 2.95 21.71
C PRO A 427 -23.79 4.00 22.36
N ALA A 428 -23.01 3.61 23.37
CA ALA A 428 -21.96 4.44 23.96
C ALA A 428 -20.61 3.83 23.62
N GLN A 429 -19.75 4.62 22.96
CA GLN A 429 -18.34 4.26 22.78
C GLN A 429 -17.59 4.54 24.08
N PRO A 430 -16.54 3.76 24.41
CA PRO A 430 -15.78 4.03 25.61
C PRO A 430 -15.14 5.42 25.44
N PRO A 431 -14.98 6.20 26.53
CA PRO A 431 -14.24 7.43 26.45
C PRO A 431 -12.89 7.18 25.78
N CYS A 432 -12.47 8.12 24.93
CA CYS A 432 -11.15 8.04 24.34
C CYS A 432 -10.12 7.95 25.49
N PRO A 433 -9.25 6.94 25.52
CA PRO A 433 -8.28 6.83 26.59
C PRO A 433 -7.13 7.86 26.45
N PHE A 434 -7.02 8.52 25.29
CA PHE A 434 -6.12 9.65 25.08
C PHE A 434 -6.78 10.95 25.54
N ALA A 435 -6.07 11.72 26.38
CA ALA A 435 -6.57 12.97 26.95
C ALA A 435 -6.56 14.14 25.95
N VAL A 436 -5.78 14.05 24.85
CA VAL A 436 -5.58 15.10 23.86
C VAL A 436 -5.62 14.51 22.45
N GLY A 437 -6.26 15.22 21.53
CA GLY A 437 -6.43 14.84 20.13
C GLY A 437 -7.74 14.12 19.83
N ALA A 438 -8.19 14.18 18.58
CA ALA A 438 -9.35 13.46 18.06
C ALA A 438 -8.95 12.22 17.23
N GLY A 439 -7.66 12.00 17.03
CA GLY A 439 -7.13 10.91 16.20
C GLY A 439 -7.36 11.12 14.71
N THR A 440 -7.58 12.36 14.27
CA THR A 440 -7.68 12.76 12.86
C THR A 440 -6.34 13.31 12.37
N GLN A 441 -6.14 13.41 11.06
CA GLN A 441 -4.89 13.94 10.50
C GLN A 441 -4.58 15.36 11.00
N GLU A 442 -5.60 16.20 11.16
CA GLU A 442 -5.47 17.58 11.63
C GLU A 442 -5.40 17.71 13.17
N ASP A 443 -5.77 16.66 13.91
CA ASP A 443 -5.83 16.65 15.37
C ASP A 443 -5.50 15.24 15.90
N PRO A 444 -4.22 14.81 15.78
CA PRO A 444 -3.79 13.46 16.12
C PRO A 444 -3.85 13.21 17.63
N TYR A 445 -4.01 11.96 18.04
CA TYR A 445 -3.86 11.58 19.44
C TYR A 445 -2.41 11.78 19.89
N ILE A 446 -2.23 12.48 21.01
CA ILE A 446 -0.91 12.75 21.58
C ILE A 446 -0.54 11.64 22.56
N ILE A 447 0.61 10.99 22.34
CA ILE A 447 1.15 9.95 23.21
C ILE A 447 2.27 10.53 24.07
N ASN A 448 2.06 10.57 25.39
CA ASN A 448 2.96 11.21 26.36
C ASN A 448 3.64 10.23 27.32
N SER A 449 3.44 8.91 27.16
CA SER A 449 4.08 7.89 27.99
C SER A 449 4.02 6.50 27.37
N SER A 450 4.90 5.59 27.81
CA SER A 450 4.82 4.17 27.43
C SER A 450 3.48 3.53 27.81
N ALA A 451 2.82 3.99 28.89
CA ALA A 451 1.51 3.46 29.28
C ALA A 451 0.41 3.84 28.29
N GLU A 452 0.41 5.10 27.82
CA GLU A 452 -0.50 5.56 26.76
C GLU A 452 -0.19 4.88 25.43
N PHE A 453 1.09 4.70 25.11
CA PHE A 453 1.53 4.02 23.89
C PHE A 453 0.96 2.59 23.80
N MET A 454 0.97 1.85 24.91
CA MET A 454 0.43 0.48 24.96
C MET A 454 -1.09 0.39 24.81
N LEU A 455 -1.81 1.51 24.79
CA LEU A 455 -3.23 1.52 24.44
C LEU A 455 -3.46 1.31 22.94
N VAL A 456 -2.46 1.62 22.11
CA VAL A 456 -2.57 1.57 20.64
C VAL A 456 -2.46 0.13 20.13
N ASP A 457 -1.38 -0.60 20.48
CA ASP A 457 -1.02 -1.99 20.11
C ASP A 457 -1.91 -2.64 19.01
N ASP A 458 -2.58 -3.78 19.22
CA ASP A 458 -3.55 -4.35 18.25
C ASP A 458 -5.00 -3.93 18.54
N ASN A 459 -5.21 -2.73 19.11
CA ASN A 459 -6.55 -2.26 19.45
C ASN A 459 -7.30 -1.80 18.19
N PRO A 460 -8.43 -2.46 17.83
CA PRO A 460 -9.17 -2.16 16.60
C PRO A 460 -9.73 -0.73 16.54
N ARG A 461 -9.83 -0.01 17.66
CA ARG A 461 -10.32 1.39 17.71
C ARG A 461 -9.34 2.39 17.09
N PHE A 462 -8.09 1.98 16.92
CA PHE A 462 -6.96 2.90 16.69
C PHE A 462 -6.22 2.67 15.37
N MET A 463 -6.54 1.60 14.63
CA MET A 463 -5.79 1.22 13.42
C MET A 463 -5.92 2.20 12.26
N ASP A 464 -6.96 3.03 12.24
CA ASP A 464 -7.21 4.06 11.22
C ASP A 464 -6.93 5.49 11.73
N ARG A 465 -6.34 5.62 12.93
CA ARG A 465 -6.16 6.90 13.62
C ARG A 465 -4.77 7.48 13.45
N TYR A 466 -4.68 8.77 13.70
CA TYR A 466 -3.45 9.54 13.61
C TYR A 466 -2.87 9.75 15.01
N PHE A 467 -1.55 9.55 15.13
CA PHE A 467 -0.80 9.63 16.38
C PHE A 467 0.39 10.58 16.24
N LEU A 468 0.68 11.31 17.32
CA LEU A 468 1.86 12.15 17.48
C LEU A 468 2.55 11.77 18.80
N LEU A 469 3.85 11.46 18.76
CA LEU A 469 4.63 11.29 19.97
C LEU A 469 4.98 12.67 20.56
N ALA A 470 4.84 12.81 21.88
CA ALA A 470 5.28 14.00 22.62
C ALA A 470 6.48 13.72 23.54
N CYS A 471 6.93 12.47 23.59
CA CYS A 471 8.12 12.06 24.30
C CYS A 471 8.70 10.78 23.70
N ASP A 472 9.96 10.49 24.05
CA ASP A 472 10.56 9.18 23.78
C ASP A 472 9.82 8.09 24.57
N ILE A 473 9.75 6.89 24.00
CA ILE A 473 9.08 5.72 24.58
C ILE A 473 10.12 4.63 24.81
N ASP A 474 10.20 4.10 26.03
CA ASP A 474 11.03 2.92 26.34
C ASP A 474 10.13 1.69 26.51
N LEU A 475 10.41 0.65 25.72
CA LEU A 475 9.70 -0.64 25.73
C LEU A 475 10.47 -1.75 26.45
N LYS A 476 11.54 -1.41 27.17
CA LYS A 476 12.33 -2.40 27.91
C LYS A 476 11.48 -3.21 28.89
N GLY A 477 11.41 -4.52 28.65
CA GLY A 477 10.63 -5.45 29.48
C GLY A 477 9.11 -5.35 29.30
N ILE A 478 8.64 -4.58 28.31
CA ILE A 478 7.23 -4.51 27.94
C ILE A 478 6.92 -5.57 26.88
N ASP A 479 5.82 -6.29 27.05
CA ASP A 479 5.32 -7.24 26.06
C ASP A 479 4.56 -6.50 24.94
N PHE A 480 5.31 -5.99 23.96
CA PHE A 480 4.77 -5.32 22.78
C PHE A 480 4.72 -6.26 21.58
N LYS A 481 3.57 -6.32 20.90
CA LYS A 481 3.33 -7.25 19.78
C LYS A 481 3.36 -6.58 18.41
N GLY A 482 3.24 -5.25 18.39
CA GLY A 482 3.18 -4.46 17.17
C GLY A 482 1.87 -3.68 17.10
N ILE A 483 1.90 -2.52 16.44
CA ILE A 483 0.70 -1.76 16.15
C ILE A 483 -0.05 -2.42 14.99
N GLY A 484 -1.23 -2.95 15.31
CA GLY A 484 -2.01 -3.81 14.44
C GLY A 484 -1.47 -5.22 14.37
N SER A 485 -1.84 -5.92 13.32
CA SER A 485 -1.52 -7.33 13.17
C SER A 485 -1.49 -7.73 11.70
N LEU A 486 -1.04 -8.97 11.42
CA LEU A 486 -1.34 -9.63 10.14
C LEU A 486 -2.82 -9.45 9.78
N TYR A 487 -3.66 -9.49 10.83
CA TYR A 487 -5.10 -9.31 11.08
C TYR A 487 -5.77 -8.03 10.56
N ARG A 488 -5.09 -6.94 10.89
CA ARG A 488 -5.58 -5.58 10.92
C ARG A 488 -4.38 -4.68 10.65
N SER A 489 -4.27 -4.25 9.41
CA SER A 489 -3.19 -3.35 9.01
C SER A 489 -3.40 -1.98 9.65
N PHE A 490 -2.30 -1.31 9.96
CA PHE A 490 -2.34 0.11 10.29
C PHE A 490 -2.62 0.90 9.00
N GLU A 491 -3.65 1.76 9.04
CA GLU A 491 -4.16 2.59 7.94
C GLU A 491 -4.04 4.09 8.23
N GLY A 492 -3.59 4.46 9.44
CA GLY A 492 -3.55 5.82 9.95
C GLY A 492 -2.22 6.55 9.70
N GLY A 493 -2.01 7.63 10.46
CA GLY A 493 -0.76 8.37 10.47
C GLY A 493 0.00 8.19 11.78
N PHE A 494 1.31 8.05 11.72
CA PHE A 494 2.15 7.95 12.91
C PHE A 494 3.34 8.90 12.76
N ASP A 495 3.27 10.03 13.44
CA ASP A 495 4.35 11.02 13.48
C ASP A 495 5.11 10.90 14.81
N GLY A 496 6.40 10.59 14.71
CA GLY A 496 7.28 10.52 15.87
C GLY A 496 7.69 11.89 16.40
N ASP A 497 7.48 13.00 15.68
CA ASP A 497 7.99 14.33 16.04
C ASP A 497 9.50 14.34 16.40
N ASN A 498 10.28 13.47 15.74
CA ASN A 498 11.70 13.20 16.00
C ASN A 498 12.00 12.50 17.34
N HIS A 499 10.98 11.98 18.03
CA HIS A 499 11.15 11.10 19.18
C HIS A 499 11.53 9.68 18.79
N VAL A 500 12.05 8.95 19.77
CA VAL A 500 12.45 7.55 19.61
C VAL A 500 11.58 6.59 20.41
N ILE A 501 11.41 5.39 19.87
CA ILE A 501 10.89 4.23 20.59
C ILE A 501 12.05 3.24 20.74
N ALA A 502 12.45 2.98 21.98
CA ALA A 502 13.66 2.21 22.30
C ALA A 502 13.35 0.83 22.89
N ASN A 503 14.30 -0.11 22.74
CA ASN A 503 14.32 -1.42 23.39
C ASN A 503 13.13 -2.33 23.05
N MET A 504 12.58 -2.19 21.84
CA MET A 504 11.51 -3.06 21.35
C MET A 504 12.05 -4.49 21.12
N SER A 505 11.43 -5.49 21.75
CA SER A 505 11.81 -6.90 21.58
C SER A 505 10.61 -7.76 21.16
N ILE A 506 10.63 -8.32 19.96
CA ILE A 506 9.58 -9.20 19.43
C ILE A 506 10.18 -10.56 19.07
N THR A 507 9.88 -11.58 19.88
CA THR A 507 10.24 -12.98 19.64
C THR A 507 8.98 -13.79 19.31
N SER A 508 9.01 -14.53 18.21
CA SER A 508 7.81 -15.19 17.65
C SER A 508 7.38 -16.48 18.36
N ASP A 509 8.09 -16.92 19.41
CA ASP A 509 7.78 -18.10 20.23
C ASP A 509 6.48 -17.93 21.06
N ARG A 510 5.91 -16.72 21.05
CA ARG A 510 4.69 -16.35 21.77
C ARG A 510 3.40 -16.47 20.94
N PHE A 511 3.50 -16.91 19.68
CA PHE A 511 2.37 -17.11 18.79
C PHE A 511 2.17 -18.61 18.54
N SER A 512 1.35 -19.27 19.36
CA SER A 512 1.01 -20.69 19.18
C SER A 512 0.03 -20.87 18.02
N PHE A 513 0.51 -20.69 16.79
CA PHE A 513 -0.25 -20.94 15.56
C PHE A 513 0.25 -22.20 14.85
N PRO A 514 -0.60 -22.88 14.06
CA PRO A 514 -0.18 -23.98 13.20
C PRO A 514 0.91 -23.51 12.23
N SER A 515 1.87 -24.37 11.92
CA SER A 515 3.13 -24.15 11.18
C SER A 515 3.00 -23.69 9.70
N SER A 516 1.89 -23.06 9.32
CA SER A 516 1.60 -22.58 7.97
C SER A 516 1.30 -21.08 7.89
N GLU A 517 1.26 -20.35 9.01
CA GLU A 517 1.04 -18.91 8.99
C GLU A 517 2.32 -18.11 8.77
N VAL A 518 2.22 -17.17 7.83
CA VAL A 518 3.26 -16.23 7.46
C VAL A 518 3.38 -15.17 8.56
N LEU A 519 4.50 -15.15 9.28
CA LEU A 519 4.73 -14.20 10.37
C LEU A 519 5.32 -12.89 9.84
N HIS A 520 4.46 -11.87 9.70
CA HIS A 520 4.91 -10.49 9.51
C HIS A 520 5.24 -9.88 10.87
N ILE A 521 6.50 -9.48 11.07
CA ILE A 521 6.98 -8.94 12.34
C ILE A 521 7.63 -7.59 12.10
N GLY A 522 7.28 -6.62 12.95
CA GLY A 522 7.85 -5.28 12.98
C GLY A 522 7.05 -4.40 13.94
N PHE A 523 7.47 -3.14 14.09
CA PHE A 523 6.70 -2.16 14.85
C PHE A 523 5.25 -2.07 14.35
N PHE A 524 5.07 -2.12 13.03
CA PHE A 524 3.81 -2.45 12.37
C PHE A 524 3.92 -3.83 11.70
N PRO A 525 3.13 -4.84 12.08
CA PRO A 525 3.10 -6.09 11.32
C PRO A 525 2.69 -5.83 9.85
N GLN A 526 1.74 -4.92 9.63
CA GLN A 526 1.36 -4.47 8.28
C GLN A 526 1.01 -2.98 8.27
N ILE A 527 1.57 -2.25 7.31
CA ILE A 527 1.16 -0.88 6.95
C ILE A 527 0.39 -0.93 5.63
N ALA A 528 -0.85 -0.46 5.67
CA ALA A 528 -1.74 -0.44 4.53
C ALA A 528 -1.57 0.82 3.67
N VAL A 529 -2.28 0.77 2.55
CA VAL A 529 -2.27 1.82 1.54
C VAL A 529 -2.63 3.15 2.20
N GLY A 530 -1.82 4.20 1.97
CA GLY A 530 -2.13 5.59 2.33
C GLY A 530 -1.78 6.01 3.74
N SER A 531 -1.25 5.08 4.52
CA SER A 531 -0.67 5.39 5.81
C SER A 531 0.56 6.28 5.63
N GLU A 532 0.75 7.19 6.58
CA GLU A 532 1.92 8.06 6.65
C GLU A 532 2.67 7.78 7.94
N VAL A 533 3.94 7.42 7.85
CA VAL A 533 4.81 7.26 9.03
C VAL A 533 6.00 8.16 8.86
N CYS A 534 6.19 9.07 9.81
CA CYS A 534 7.28 10.04 9.72
C CYS A 534 7.98 10.36 11.03
N ASN A 535 9.21 10.88 10.90
CA ASN A 535 9.99 11.48 11.98
C ASN A 535 10.16 10.54 13.20
N LEU A 536 10.33 9.24 12.95
CA LEU A 536 10.34 8.21 14.01
C LEU A 536 11.65 7.43 14.04
N GLY A 537 12.29 7.38 15.20
CA GLY A 537 13.43 6.49 15.45
C GLY A 537 13.02 5.23 16.20
N LEU A 538 13.35 4.04 15.69
CA LEU A 538 13.26 2.79 16.43
C LEU A 538 14.66 2.34 16.85
N VAL A 539 14.94 2.44 18.15
CA VAL A 539 16.29 2.30 18.70
C VAL A 539 16.46 1.00 19.46
N ASP A 540 17.59 0.32 19.26
CA ASP A 540 17.94 -0.93 19.95
C ASP A 540 16.84 -2.00 19.84
N ILE A 541 16.33 -2.21 18.62
CA ILE A 541 15.32 -3.23 18.36
C ILE A 541 15.94 -4.63 18.36
N TYR A 542 15.18 -5.60 18.81
CA TYR A 542 15.51 -7.03 18.68
C TYR A 542 14.31 -7.79 18.14
N ILE A 543 14.43 -8.32 16.93
CA ILE A 543 13.40 -9.16 16.31
C ILE A 543 14.01 -10.53 15.99
N GLU A 544 13.32 -11.60 16.37
CA GLU A 544 13.75 -12.97 16.10
C GLU A 544 12.63 -13.81 15.50
N ASN A 545 13.00 -14.76 14.62
CA ASN A 545 12.13 -15.72 13.95
C ASN A 545 11.07 -15.11 13.01
N ALA A 546 11.37 -13.95 12.41
CA ALA A 546 10.50 -13.35 11.40
C ALA A 546 10.57 -14.10 10.07
N GLN A 547 9.43 -14.34 9.41
CA GLN A 547 9.40 -14.77 8.00
C GLN A 547 9.30 -13.57 7.04
N TYR A 548 8.71 -12.46 7.51
CA TYR A 548 8.73 -11.16 6.85
C TYR A 548 8.99 -10.13 7.94
N GLY A 549 10.24 -9.72 8.09
CA GLY A 549 10.69 -8.94 9.23
C GLY A 549 11.21 -7.58 8.81
N GLY A 550 10.72 -6.52 9.43
CA GLY A 550 11.31 -5.20 9.33
C GLY A 550 11.26 -4.49 10.66
N GLY A 551 12.27 -3.65 10.94
CA GLY A 551 12.25 -2.89 12.19
C GLY A 551 11.01 -2.02 12.32
N LEU A 552 10.67 -1.31 11.24
CA LEU A 552 9.44 -0.52 11.17
C LEU A 552 8.23 -1.36 10.76
N ALA A 553 8.34 -2.17 9.70
CA ALA A 553 7.21 -3.01 9.31
C ALA A 553 7.58 -4.36 8.69
N GLY A 554 6.78 -5.37 9.00
CA GLY A 554 6.88 -6.67 8.31
C GLY A 554 6.48 -6.54 6.83
N MET A 555 5.39 -5.83 6.55
CA MET A 555 4.89 -5.59 5.20
C MET A 555 4.36 -4.16 5.03
N MET A 556 4.61 -3.57 3.85
CA MET A 556 4.10 -2.26 3.44
C MET A 556 3.43 -2.34 2.07
N THR A 557 2.23 -1.79 1.94
CA THR A 557 1.51 -1.69 0.67
C THR A 557 1.15 -0.23 0.40
N ASN A 558 1.81 0.43 -0.55
CA ASN A 558 1.52 1.80 -1.01
C ASN A 558 1.33 2.82 0.13
N ALA A 559 2.27 2.81 1.08
CA ALA A 559 2.36 3.75 2.19
C ALA A 559 3.53 4.73 1.96
N ASN A 560 3.59 5.76 2.80
CA ASN A 560 4.60 6.79 2.73
C ASN A 560 5.42 6.83 4.03
N ILE A 561 6.71 6.53 3.94
CA ILE A 561 7.62 6.47 5.07
C ILE A 561 8.70 7.53 4.88
N ARG A 562 8.81 8.48 5.83
CA ARG A 562 9.75 9.61 5.72
C ARG A 562 10.50 9.90 7.00
N ASN A 563 11.79 10.23 6.92
CA ASN A 563 12.57 10.66 8.08
C ASN A 563 12.54 9.62 9.23
N CYS A 564 12.48 8.32 8.90
CA CYS A 564 12.43 7.24 9.87
C CYS A 564 13.76 6.49 9.92
N TYR A 565 14.11 5.94 11.07
CA TYR A 565 15.30 5.12 11.19
C TYR A 565 15.18 3.96 12.16
N THR A 566 15.99 2.94 11.94
CA THR A 566 16.04 1.75 12.79
C THR A 566 17.47 1.39 13.17
N THR A 567 17.67 0.95 14.41
CA THR A 567 18.94 0.39 14.89
C THR A 567 18.71 -0.85 15.72
N GLY A 568 19.64 -1.81 15.68
CA GLY A 568 19.54 -3.05 16.47
C GLY A 568 19.79 -4.30 15.64
N GLN A 569 19.00 -5.35 15.84
CA GLN A 569 19.18 -6.65 15.20
C GLN A 569 17.84 -7.28 14.78
N VAL A 570 17.80 -7.87 13.59
CA VAL A 570 16.65 -8.64 13.08
C VAL A 570 17.14 -9.97 12.52
N LYS A 571 16.64 -11.07 13.10
CA LYS A 571 16.94 -12.44 12.68
C LYS A 571 15.66 -13.16 12.27
N GLY A 572 15.75 -14.00 11.25
CA GLY A 572 14.57 -14.63 10.70
C GLY A 572 14.86 -15.65 9.62
N LYS A 573 13.80 -16.08 8.94
CA LYS A 573 13.86 -17.10 7.91
C LYS A 573 14.12 -16.50 6.54
N ASP A 574 13.27 -15.57 6.09
CA ASP A 574 13.27 -14.97 4.75
C ASP A 574 12.79 -13.50 4.83
N TYR A 575 12.85 -12.76 3.72
CA TYR A 575 12.23 -11.43 3.53
C TYR A 575 12.50 -10.43 4.67
N LEU A 576 13.77 -10.22 4.99
CA LEU A 576 14.16 -9.29 6.07
C LEU A 576 14.66 -7.96 5.53
N GLY A 577 14.10 -6.88 6.05
CA GLY A 577 14.59 -5.52 5.89
C GLY A 577 15.05 -4.93 7.22
N GLY A 578 16.03 -4.03 7.23
CA GLY A 578 16.27 -3.23 8.43
C GLY A 578 15.10 -2.30 8.76
N LEU A 579 14.40 -1.80 7.73
CA LEU A 579 13.19 -0.98 7.87
C LEU A 579 11.94 -1.80 7.55
N ILE A 580 11.85 -2.36 6.35
CA ILE A 580 10.65 -3.04 5.84
C ILE A 580 10.99 -4.43 5.27
N GLY A 581 10.30 -5.48 5.72
CA GLY A 581 10.50 -6.84 5.19
C GLY A 581 10.06 -6.97 3.72
N LEU A 582 8.78 -6.73 3.46
CA LEU A 582 8.15 -6.87 2.14
C LEU A 582 7.41 -5.59 1.71
N THR A 583 7.54 -5.22 0.44
CA THR A 583 6.85 -4.08 -0.17
C THR A 583 6.13 -4.45 -1.47
N PHE A 584 4.98 -3.82 -1.71
CA PHE A 584 4.20 -3.95 -2.97
C PHE A 584 4.03 -2.64 -3.75
N GLN A 585 4.43 -1.51 -3.17
CA GLN A 585 4.43 -0.14 -3.74
C GLN A 585 4.69 0.79 -2.55
N GLY A 586 5.14 2.01 -2.81
CA GLY A 586 5.19 3.05 -1.78
C GLY A 586 6.36 3.99 -1.97
N ILE A 587 6.53 4.88 -1.00
CA ILE A 587 7.58 5.88 -0.97
C ILE A 587 8.35 5.71 0.33
N ILE A 588 9.67 5.57 0.24
CA ILE A 588 10.60 5.58 1.37
C ILE A 588 11.63 6.68 1.12
N GLU A 589 11.54 7.77 1.88
CA GLU A 589 12.39 8.95 1.70
C GLU A 589 13.12 9.31 2.98
N HIS A 590 14.39 9.71 2.88
CA HIS A 590 15.16 10.22 4.03
C HIS A 590 15.23 9.23 5.21
N CYS A 591 15.23 7.92 4.92
CA CYS A 591 15.23 6.87 5.94
C CYS A 591 16.57 6.16 6.04
N HIS A 592 16.91 5.66 7.23
CA HIS A 592 18.17 4.93 7.39
C HIS A 592 18.14 3.78 8.39
N CYS A 593 19.00 2.79 8.17
CA CYS A 593 19.09 1.61 9.02
C CYS A 593 20.53 1.31 9.45
N ARG A 594 20.72 1.04 10.74
CA ARG A 594 21.92 0.38 11.28
C ARG A 594 21.48 -0.88 12.02
N VAL A 595 21.05 -1.87 11.25
CA VAL A 595 20.49 -3.12 11.75
C VAL A 595 21.29 -4.29 11.22
N ASP A 596 21.78 -5.16 12.11
CA ASP A 596 22.41 -6.42 11.71
C ASP A 596 21.33 -7.45 11.35
N LEU A 597 21.43 -8.03 10.16
CA LEU A 597 20.43 -8.92 9.56
C LEU A 597 20.98 -10.33 9.33
N GLU A 598 20.18 -11.34 9.67
CA GLU A 598 20.48 -12.76 9.44
C GLU A 598 19.21 -13.51 8.98
N ALA A 599 19.20 -13.98 7.72
CA ALA A 599 18.12 -14.80 7.13
C ALA A 599 18.60 -15.61 5.92
N ASN A 600 17.77 -16.46 5.31
CA ASN A 600 18.13 -17.26 4.15
C ASN A 600 17.97 -16.48 2.83
N PHE A 601 16.75 -16.05 2.50
CA PHE A 601 16.45 -15.44 1.21
C PHE A 601 15.89 -14.02 1.33
N TYR A 602 16.22 -13.15 0.36
CA TYR A 602 15.65 -11.81 0.20
C TYR A 602 15.92 -10.89 1.40
N VAL A 603 17.18 -10.55 1.63
CA VAL A 603 17.60 -9.75 2.79
C VAL A 603 18.21 -8.43 2.32
N GLY A 604 17.72 -7.32 2.84
CA GLY A 604 18.21 -5.98 2.50
C GLY A 604 18.35 -5.07 3.71
N GLY A 605 19.43 -4.29 3.79
CA GLY A 605 19.65 -3.40 4.94
C GLY A 605 18.53 -2.38 5.18
N LEU A 606 17.80 -1.97 4.13
CA LEU A 606 16.59 -1.14 4.21
C LEU A 606 15.32 -1.96 3.93
N VAL A 607 15.27 -2.62 2.77
CA VAL A 607 14.09 -3.38 2.30
C VAL A 607 14.48 -4.81 1.93
N GLY A 608 13.78 -5.82 2.47
CA GLY A 608 14.04 -7.21 2.11
C GLY A 608 13.67 -7.51 0.66
N ARG A 609 12.38 -7.37 0.33
CA ARG A 609 11.87 -7.55 -1.04
C ARG A 609 10.85 -6.50 -1.44
N ASN A 610 10.95 -6.04 -2.68
CA ASN A 610 9.88 -5.42 -3.42
C ASN A 610 9.36 -6.42 -4.48
N SER A 611 8.11 -6.88 -4.32
CA SER A 611 7.57 -7.99 -5.11
C SER A 611 6.90 -7.54 -6.39
N PHE A 612 6.06 -6.51 -6.30
CA PHE A 612 5.31 -5.91 -7.41
C PHE A 612 5.16 -4.41 -7.10
N GLY A 613 4.81 -3.61 -8.12
CA GLY A 613 4.40 -2.19 -7.98
C GLY A 613 5.54 -1.21 -7.68
N LEU A 614 5.38 0.03 -8.13
CA LEU A 614 6.42 1.06 -8.11
C LEU A 614 6.84 1.43 -6.68
N LEU A 615 7.99 0.92 -6.24
CA LEU A 615 8.64 1.39 -5.01
C LEU A 615 9.62 2.51 -5.33
N LYS A 616 9.44 3.67 -4.67
CA LYS A 616 10.38 4.80 -4.75
C LYS A 616 11.21 4.87 -3.48
N VAL A 617 12.54 4.79 -3.64
CA VAL A 617 13.51 4.94 -2.55
C VAL A 617 14.40 6.13 -2.86
N LYS A 618 14.44 7.13 -1.98
CA LYS A 618 15.25 8.34 -2.20
C LYS A 618 15.91 8.83 -0.92
N ASN A 619 17.17 9.23 -0.99
CA ASN A 619 17.92 9.78 0.15
C ASN A 619 17.98 8.82 1.33
N CYS A 620 18.14 7.52 1.04
CA CYS A 620 18.12 6.46 2.05
C CYS A 620 19.48 5.78 2.17
N TYR A 621 19.78 5.24 3.35
CA TYR A 621 21.00 4.43 3.51
C TYR A 621 20.90 3.31 4.54
N ALA A 622 21.80 2.33 4.40
CA ALA A 622 21.96 1.24 5.36
C ALA A 622 23.44 0.98 5.68
N ASP A 623 23.72 0.72 6.97
CA ASP A 623 25.07 0.58 7.53
C ASP A 623 25.25 -0.72 8.35
N GLY A 624 24.18 -1.51 8.53
CA GLY A 624 24.25 -2.78 9.25
C GLY A 624 24.72 -3.95 8.38
N THR A 625 25.27 -5.00 9.01
CA THR A 625 25.77 -6.18 8.28
C THR A 625 24.60 -7.06 7.82
N VAL A 626 24.66 -7.54 6.56
CA VAL A 626 23.65 -8.41 5.96
C VAL A 626 24.24 -9.81 5.76
N GLN A 627 23.65 -10.83 6.39
CA GLN A 627 24.06 -12.23 6.26
C GLN A 627 22.92 -13.11 5.75
N GLY A 628 23.22 -14.00 4.80
CA GLY A 628 22.25 -14.99 4.34
C GLY A 628 22.69 -15.91 3.22
N ALA A 629 21.74 -16.51 2.50
CA ALA A 629 22.02 -17.44 1.40
C ALA A 629 21.94 -16.78 0.02
N SER A 630 20.83 -16.11 -0.32
CA SER A 630 20.62 -15.59 -1.69
C SER A 630 19.70 -14.37 -1.75
N SER A 631 19.88 -13.54 -2.78
CA SER A 631 19.24 -12.24 -2.99
C SER A 631 19.48 -11.31 -1.80
N LEU A 632 20.76 -11.06 -1.53
CA LEU A 632 21.20 -10.20 -0.44
C LEU A 632 21.71 -8.87 -1.00
N GLY A 633 21.24 -7.76 -0.45
CA GLY A 633 21.70 -6.42 -0.79
C GLY A 633 22.00 -5.59 0.44
N GLY A 634 23.02 -4.74 0.37
CA GLY A 634 23.30 -3.82 1.48
C GLY A 634 22.16 -2.83 1.73
N LEU A 635 21.39 -2.45 0.70
CA LEU A 635 20.19 -1.63 0.81
C LEU A 635 18.92 -2.45 0.54
N ILE A 636 18.86 -3.20 -0.58
CA ILE A 636 17.65 -3.94 -0.98
C ILE A 636 17.98 -5.37 -1.40
N GLY A 637 17.30 -6.37 -0.84
CA GLY A 637 17.54 -7.78 -1.21
C GLY A 637 17.12 -8.09 -2.65
N TYR A 638 15.86 -7.83 -2.97
CA TYR A 638 15.27 -8.02 -4.30
C TYR A 638 14.32 -6.88 -4.65
N MET A 639 14.41 -6.35 -5.87
CA MET A 639 13.55 -5.28 -6.38
C MET A 639 12.98 -5.58 -7.76
N ASN A 640 11.68 -5.39 -7.95
CA ASN A 640 11.00 -5.56 -9.23
C ASN A 640 10.00 -4.43 -9.45
N PHE A 641 10.22 -3.62 -10.49
CA PHE A 641 9.55 -2.32 -10.71
C PHE A 641 9.80 -1.28 -9.61
N GLY A 642 11.02 -0.73 -9.54
CA GLY A 642 11.37 0.31 -8.57
C GLY A 642 12.20 1.46 -9.14
N GLU A 643 12.27 2.53 -8.37
CA GLU A 643 13.13 3.71 -8.59
C GLU A 643 13.97 3.92 -7.32
N ILE A 644 15.30 3.86 -7.45
CA ILE A 644 16.24 4.23 -6.39
C ILE A 644 17.05 5.44 -6.83
N HIS A 645 17.01 6.48 -6.01
CA HIS A 645 17.73 7.73 -6.23
C HIS A 645 18.56 8.08 -5.01
N GLU A 646 19.78 8.59 -5.22
CA GLU A 646 20.53 9.30 -4.19
C GLU A 646 20.64 8.50 -2.88
N SER A 647 20.96 7.21 -2.97
CA SER A 647 20.92 6.27 -1.84
C SER A 647 22.15 5.36 -1.81
N PHE A 648 22.50 4.83 -0.63
CA PHE A 648 23.74 4.05 -0.51
C PHE A 648 23.73 2.96 0.56
N ALA A 649 24.69 2.04 0.46
CA ALA A 649 24.94 1.00 1.45
C ALA A 649 26.42 0.97 1.88
N LEU A 650 26.64 0.92 3.19
CA LEU A 650 27.97 0.84 3.81
C LEU A 650 28.22 -0.51 4.48
N GLY A 651 27.15 -1.19 4.92
CA GLY A 651 27.21 -2.48 5.59
C GLY A 651 27.78 -3.59 4.70
N ASN A 652 28.44 -4.55 5.32
CA ASN A 652 29.00 -5.71 4.62
C ASN A 652 27.89 -6.70 4.25
N VAL A 653 28.03 -7.39 3.11
CA VAL A 653 27.04 -8.35 2.62
C VAL A 653 27.70 -9.72 2.43
N VAL A 654 27.29 -10.68 3.25
CA VAL A 654 27.91 -12.01 3.34
C VAL A 654 26.89 -13.07 2.96
N GLY A 655 27.01 -13.60 1.74
CA GLY A 655 26.17 -14.68 1.23
C GLY A 655 26.86 -16.03 1.15
N THR A 656 26.11 -17.10 1.36
CA THR A 656 26.57 -18.50 1.29
C THR A 656 25.98 -19.28 0.11
N TYR A 657 25.42 -18.60 -0.89
CA TYR A 657 24.87 -19.27 -2.08
C TYR A 657 24.93 -18.42 -3.35
N SER A 658 23.80 -17.88 -3.86
CA SER A 658 23.75 -17.49 -5.27
C SER A 658 24.09 -16.04 -5.56
N THR A 659 23.42 -15.08 -4.93
CA THR A 659 23.29 -13.72 -5.50
C THR A 659 23.40 -12.67 -4.41
N VAL A 660 24.47 -11.89 -4.48
CA VAL A 660 24.83 -10.90 -3.45
C VAL A 660 25.31 -9.62 -4.13
N GLY A 661 24.75 -8.48 -3.73
CA GLY A 661 25.19 -7.17 -4.21
C GLY A 661 25.45 -6.20 -3.07
N GLY A 662 26.42 -5.30 -3.23
CA GLY A 662 26.73 -4.32 -2.19
C GLY A 662 25.59 -3.33 -1.92
N LEU A 663 24.78 -2.98 -2.93
CA LEU A 663 23.57 -2.16 -2.80
C LEU A 663 22.32 -3.03 -2.94
N ILE A 664 22.20 -3.78 -4.05
CA ILE A 664 21.01 -4.57 -4.38
C ILE A 664 21.39 -6.01 -4.72
N GLY A 665 20.71 -6.99 -4.14
CA GLY A 665 20.94 -8.39 -4.49
C GLY A 665 20.50 -8.70 -5.93
N ASN A 666 19.20 -8.55 -6.21
CA ASN A 666 18.63 -8.75 -7.54
C ASN A 666 17.70 -7.58 -7.90
N VAL A 667 17.76 -7.12 -9.14
CA VAL A 667 16.92 -6.02 -9.62
C VAL A 667 16.34 -6.29 -11.00
N GLU A 668 15.05 -5.99 -11.16
CA GLU A 668 14.29 -6.20 -12.39
C GLU A 668 13.41 -4.99 -12.75
N TYR A 669 13.36 -4.60 -14.02
CA TYR A 669 12.44 -3.55 -14.54
C TYR A 669 12.50 -2.22 -13.76
N SER A 670 13.70 -1.81 -13.34
CA SER A 670 13.88 -0.71 -12.38
C SER A 670 14.89 0.34 -12.85
N LEU A 671 14.86 1.52 -12.22
CA LEU A 671 15.83 2.58 -12.41
C LEU A 671 16.66 2.78 -11.14
N ILE A 672 17.98 2.64 -11.25
CA ILE A 672 18.93 2.88 -10.17
C ILE A 672 19.81 4.05 -10.60
N SER A 673 19.76 5.14 -9.84
CA SER A 673 20.55 6.32 -10.20
C SER A 673 21.14 7.04 -9.02
N ASN A 674 22.35 7.56 -9.21
CA ASN A 674 23.07 8.32 -8.20
C ASN A 674 23.24 7.54 -6.89
N CYS A 675 23.62 6.27 -6.98
CA CYS A 675 23.70 5.37 -5.83
C CYS A 675 25.10 4.78 -5.68
N TYR A 676 25.47 4.38 -4.46
CA TYR A 676 26.77 3.76 -4.24
C TYR A 676 26.80 2.69 -3.15
N ALA A 677 27.79 1.79 -3.23
CA ALA A 677 28.06 0.78 -2.22
C ALA A 677 29.55 0.69 -1.84
N ARG A 678 29.82 0.49 -0.55
CA ARG A 678 31.19 0.47 0.00
C ARG A 678 31.52 -0.75 0.87
N GLY A 679 30.52 -1.46 1.38
CA GLY A 679 30.74 -2.67 2.17
C GLY A 679 31.39 -3.77 1.33
N TYR A 680 32.14 -4.67 1.97
CA TYR A 680 32.66 -5.85 1.26
C TYR A 680 31.53 -6.84 0.95
N VAL A 681 31.67 -7.57 -0.15
CA VAL A 681 30.66 -8.49 -0.67
C VAL A 681 31.28 -9.88 -0.84
N THR A 682 30.67 -10.90 -0.24
CA THR A 682 31.05 -12.30 -0.45
C THR A 682 29.86 -13.13 -0.89
N ALA A 683 30.05 -14.02 -1.86
CA ALA A 683 29.06 -15.02 -2.29
C ALA A 683 29.77 -16.29 -2.75
N ASP A 684 29.08 -17.43 -2.76
CA ASP A 684 29.62 -18.63 -3.40
C ASP A 684 29.53 -18.50 -4.93
N ASN A 685 28.40 -18.05 -5.48
CA ASN A 685 28.17 -18.07 -6.94
C ASN A 685 28.35 -16.73 -7.65
N GLN A 686 27.51 -15.72 -7.40
CA GLN A 686 27.43 -14.46 -8.16
C GLN A 686 27.50 -13.28 -7.18
N ALA A 687 28.45 -12.38 -7.39
CA ALA A 687 28.63 -11.21 -6.55
C ALA A 687 28.95 -9.95 -7.38
N GLY A 688 28.30 -8.85 -7.05
CA GLY A 688 28.62 -7.54 -7.59
C GLY A 688 28.87 -6.51 -6.51
N GLY A 689 29.83 -5.62 -6.74
CA GLY A 689 30.14 -4.55 -5.78
C GLY A 689 28.96 -3.60 -5.53
N LEU A 690 28.07 -3.41 -6.52
CA LEU A 690 26.82 -2.67 -6.42
C LEU A 690 25.60 -3.59 -6.52
N ILE A 691 25.51 -4.37 -7.59
CA ILE A 691 24.32 -5.19 -7.89
C ILE A 691 24.74 -6.65 -8.09
N GLY A 692 24.09 -7.59 -7.39
CA GLY A 692 24.36 -9.02 -7.60
C GLY A 692 23.94 -9.46 -9.00
N THR A 693 22.67 -9.26 -9.35
CA THR A 693 22.11 -9.55 -10.68
C THR A 693 21.10 -8.52 -11.16
N THR A 694 21.01 -8.32 -12.48
CA THR A 694 20.08 -7.35 -13.09
C THR A 694 19.35 -7.93 -14.32
N LEU A 695 18.09 -7.49 -14.52
CA LEU A 695 17.22 -7.75 -15.68
C LEU A 695 16.43 -6.49 -16.03
N ASN A 696 16.39 -6.11 -17.31
CA ASN A 696 15.73 -4.94 -17.89
C ASN A 696 15.74 -3.69 -17.00
N SER A 697 16.89 -3.33 -16.41
CA SER A 697 16.99 -2.23 -15.45
C SER A 697 18.09 -1.26 -15.85
N ASP A 698 17.87 0.03 -15.64
CA ASP A 698 18.83 1.09 -15.97
C ASP A 698 19.71 1.43 -14.76
N ILE A 699 21.02 1.54 -14.99
CA ILE A 699 22.02 1.81 -13.94
C ILE A 699 22.86 3.04 -14.32
N ASN A 700 22.60 4.14 -13.62
CA ASN A 700 23.07 5.47 -14.04
C ASN A 700 23.82 6.17 -12.91
N TYR A 701 25.01 6.70 -13.18
CA TYR A 701 25.78 7.50 -12.23
C TYR A 701 25.98 6.79 -10.88
N CYS A 702 26.30 5.50 -10.92
CA CYS A 702 26.47 4.68 -9.72
C CYS A 702 27.93 4.26 -9.51
N TYR A 703 28.32 3.94 -8.28
CA TYR A 703 29.67 3.42 -8.03
C TYR A 703 29.78 2.35 -6.93
N ALA A 704 30.78 1.48 -7.04
CA ALA A 704 31.14 0.53 -6.00
C ALA A 704 32.64 0.54 -5.65
N THR A 705 32.95 0.39 -4.36
CA THR A 705 34.34 0.39 -3.85
C THR A 705 34.69 -0.79 -2.96
N GLY A 706 33.70 -1.59 -2.55
CA GLY A 706 33.90 -2.76 -1.71
C GLY A 706 34.68 -3.88 -2.41
N LEU A 707 35.39 -4.69 -1.61
CA LEU A 707 36.00 -5.93 -2.08
C LEU A 707 34.91 -6.95 -2.44
N VAL A 708 35.04 -7.62 -3.59
CA VAL A 708 34.10 -8.62 -4.10
C VAL A 708 34.76 -9.99 -4.17
N LEU A 709 34.21 -10.98 -3.46
CA LEU A 709 34.68 -12.36 -3.46
C LEU A 709 33.54 -13.31 -3.88
N ALA A 710 33.72 -14.02 -5.01
CA ALA A 710 32.87 -15.14 -5.42
C ALA A 710 33.58 -16.12 -6.36
N GLU A 711 32.97 -17.29 -6.59
CA GLU A 711 33.53 -18.33 -7.47
C GLU A 711 33.28 -18.04 -8.95
N THR A 712 32.08 -17.56 -9.32
CA THR A 712 31.73 -17.22 -10.71
C THR A 712 31.14 -15.81 -10.81
N ASN A 713 30.87 -15.33 -12.04
CA ASN A 713 30.12 -14.08 -12.33
C ASN A 713 30.33 -12.98 -11.27
N LYS A 714 31.60 -12.58 -11.11
CA LYS A 714 32.03 -11.61 -10.09
C LYS A 714 32.48 -10.32 -10.74
N GLY A 715 31.66 -9.28 -10.60
CA GLY A 715 31.96 -7.98 -11.14
C GLY A 715 32.28 -6.96 -10.05
N GLY A 716 33.17 -6.04 -10.36
CA GLY A 716 33.45 -4.90 -9.50
C GLY A 716 32.23 -3.99 -9.32
N LEU A 717 31.30 -3.98 -10.29
CA LEU A 717 30.02 -3.27 -10.21
C LEU A 717 28.83 -4.23 -10.16
N ILE A 718 28.72 -5.13 -11.16
CA ILE A 718 27.56 -6.01 -11.36
C ILE A 718 28.04 -7.47 -11.44
N GLY A 719 27.45 -8.37 -10.66
CA GLY A 719 27.79 -9.79 -10.72
C GLY A 719 27.39 -10.41 -12.06
N LYS A 720 26.09 -10.37 -12.38
CA LYS A 720 25.56 -10.88 -13.64
C LYS A 720 24.47 -10.01 -14.24
N ASP A 721 24.61 -9.71 -15.52
CA ASP A 721 23.58 -9.09 -16.35
C ASP A 721 22.89 -10.14 -17.24
N TYR A 722 21.56 -10.16 -17.22
CA TYR A 722 20.73 -11.06 -18.05
C TYR A 722 20.26 -10.43 -19.36
N ASN A 723 20.55 -9.15 -19.60
CA ASN A 723 20.00 -8.42 -20.73
C ASN A 723 20.89 -8.45 -21.96
N GLU A 724 20.22 -8.22 -23.09
CA GLU A 724 20.86 -7.92 -24.37
C GLU A 724 20.94 -6.40 -24.62
N GLU A 725 20.08 -5.58 -23.97
CA GLU A 725 20.01 -4.12 -24.09
C GLU A 725 19.71 -3.45 -22.72
N ILE A 726 20.73 -3.00 -21.97
CA ILE A 726 20.59 -2.05 -20.84
C ILE A 726 21.19 -0.70 -21.24
N ASN A 727 20.59 0.40 -20.76
CA ASN A 727 21.27 1.69 -20.72
C ASN A 727 22.10 1.82 -19.43
N TYR A 728 23.40 1.63 -19.57
CA TYR A 728 24.37 2.03 -18.56
C TYR A 728 24.77 3.47 -18.81
N ILE A 729 24.87 4.27 -17.76
CA ILE A 729 25.41 5.63 -17.88
C ILE A 729 26.43 5.85 -16.78
N ALA A 730 27.66 6.19 -17.17
CA ALA A 730 28.70 6.75 -16.32
C ALA A 730 28.83 6.09 -14.92
N SER A 731 28.96 4.77 -14.89
CA SER A 731 29.02 4.00 -13.64
C SER A 731 30.39 3.37 -13.43
N PHE A 732 30.85 3.34 -12.17
CA PHE A 732 32.27 3.14 -11.86
C PHE A 732 32.53 2.07 -10.80
N TRP A 733 33.65 1.37 -10.91
CA TRP A 733 34.08 0.41 -9.90
C TRP A 733 35.59 0.50 -9.63
N ASN A 734 35.98 0.14 -8.40
CA ASN A 734 37.36 0.26 -7.96
C ASN A 734 38.21 -0.97 -8.35
N GLN A 735 39.00 -0.83 -9.43
CA GLN A 735 39.87 -1.90 -9.93
C GLN A 735 41.11 -2.14 -9.06
N THR A 736 41.52 -1.18 -8.24
CA THR A 736 42.65 -1.35 -7.32
C THR A 736 42.28 -2.28 -6.18
N ILE A 737 41.04 -2.20 -5.69
CA ILE A 737 40.50 -3.07 -4.65
C ILE A 737 40.11 -4.45 -5.21
N ASN A 738 39.64 -4.50 -6.45
CA ASN A 738 39.20 -5.71 -7.13
C ASN A 738 40.09 -6.05 -8.33
N PRO A 739 41.37 -6.38 -8.13
CA PRO A 739 42.29 -6.64 -9.22
C PRO A 739 41.88 -7.89 -10.00
N GLY A 740 41.83 -7.77 -11.33
CA GLY A 740 41.52 -8.88 -12.23
C GLY A 740 40.04 -9.20 -12.41
N LEU A 741 39.13 -8.41 -11.83
CA LEU A 741 37.71 -8.48 -12.16
C LEU A 741 37.40 -7.65 -13.42
N THR A 742 36.23 -7.90 -14.00
CA THR A 742 35.53 -6.97 -14.89
C THR A 742 34.53 -6.14 -14.07
N GLY A 743 33.97 -5.08 -14.64
CA GLY A 743 32.85 -4.36 -14.07
C GLY A 743 31.60 -5.22 -14.01
N ILE A 744 31.32 -5.98 -15.08
CA ILE A 744 30.21 -6.94 -15.16
C ILE A 744 30.76 -8.37 -15.28
N GLY A 745 30.41 -9.25 -14.33
CA GLY A 745 31.08 -10.54 -14.16
C GLY A 745 30.86 -11.59 -15.25
N ASN A 746 29.86 -11.43 -16.14
CA ASN A 746 29.50 -12.43 -17.17
C ASN A 746 29.64 -11.94 -18.62
N ILE A 747 30.00 -10.68 -18.84
CA ILE A 747 30.17 -10.07 -20.17
C ILE A 747 31.43 -9.21 -20.18
N THR A 748 31.82 -8.74 -21.37
CA THR A 748 32.85 -7.69 -21.47
C THR A 748 32.23 -6.36 -21.08
N ASP A 749 32.97 -5.54 -20.34
CA ASP A 749 32.48 -4.25 -19.87
C ASP A 749 32.08 -3.35 -21.05
N PRO A 750 30.84 -2.83 -21.06
CA PRO A 750 30.46 -1.77 -21.98
C PRO A 750 31.20 -0.46 -21.62
N PRO A 751 31.41 0.47 -22.57
CA PRO A 751 32.16 1.71 -22.35
C PRO A 751 31.68 2.55 -21.16
N GLU A 752 30.40 2.47 -20.83
CA GLU A 752 29.74 3.24 -19.77
C GLU A 752 29.96 2.65 -18.37
N VAL A 753 30.47 1.41 -18.27
CA VAL A 753 30.89 0.76 -17.03
C VAL A 753 32.41 0.80 -16.93
N MET A 754 32.92 1.76 -16.16
CA MET A 754 34.32 2.17 -16.23
C MET A 754 35.14 1.71 -15.01
N PRO A 755 36.29 1.03 -15.21
CA PRO A 755 37.24 0.76 -14.14
C PRO A 755 38.02 2.02 -13.77
N LEU A 756 38.07 2.36 -12.48
CA LEU A 756 38.94 3.41 -11.96
C LEU A 756 39.82 2.87 -10.82
N SER A 757 41.08 3.31 -10.76
CA SER A 757 41.92 3.05 -9.59
C SER A 757 41.39 3.77 -8.36
N THR A 758 41.81 3.38 -7.15
CA THR A 758 41.42 4.09 -5.92
C THR A 758 41.69 5.60 -6.01
N SER A 759 42.86 5.98 -6.53
CA SER A 759 43.21 7.40 -6.68
C SER A 759 42.29 8.15 -7.66
N GLN A 760 41.88 7.49 -8.75
CA GLN A 760 40.95 8.06 -9.73
C GLN A 760 39.53 8.14 -9.19
N MET A 761 39.08 7.13 -8.44
CA MET A 761 37.79 7.15 -7.73
C MET A 761 37.73 8.26 -6.67
N GLN A 762 38.87 8.76 -6.21
CA GLN A 762 38.97 9.89 -5.28
C GLN A 762 39.19 11.23 -6.00
N THR A 763 39.06 11.28 -7.33
CA THR A 763 39.30 12.50 -8.12
C THR A 763 38.02 12.93 -8.85
N GLY A 764 37.49 14.11 -8.52
CA GLY A 764 36.18 14.59 -8.98
C GLY A 764 36.09 14.82 -10.49
N SER A 765 37.20 15.21 -11.11
CA SER A 765 37.24 15.47 -12.57
C SER A 765 36.86 14.26 -13.42
N ASN A 766 37.12 13.04 -12.94
CA ASN A 766 36.77 11.81 -13.67
C ASN A 766 35.25 11.64 -13.79
N TYR A 767 34.52 11.99 -12.73
CA TYR A 767 33.07 11.90 -12.68
C TYR A 767 32.40 13.05 -13.44
N LEU A 768 32.91 14.28 -13.28
CA LEU A 768 32.39 15.46 -13.97
C LEU A 768 32.48 15.28 -15.50
N GLN A 769 33.59 14.75 -16.02
CA GLN A 769 33.75 14.46 -17.44
C GLN A 769 32.77 13.38 -17.95
N ALA A 770 32.33 12.50 -17.07
CA ALA A 770 31.31 11.49 -17.37
C ALA A 770 29.87 11.98 -17.15
N GLY A 771 29.69 13.27 -16.84
CA GLY A 771 28.36 13.90 -16.72
C GLY A 771 27.73 13.86 -15.33
N TRP A 772 28.49 13.54 -14.27
CA TRP A 772 27.97 13.58 -12.90
C TRP A 772 27.68 15.02 -12.45
N ASP A 773 26.54 15.23 -11.80
CA ASP A 773 26.16 16.52 -11.23
C ASP A 773 26.78 16.72 -9.82
N PHE A 774 27.95 17.34 -9.79
CA PHE A 774 28.65 17.76 -8.55
C PHE A 774 28.11 19.03 -7.92
N VAL A 775 26.91 19.43 -8.31
CA VAL A 775 26.31 20.66 -7.83
C VAL A 775 25.03 20.43 -7.06
N THR A 776 24.17 19.56 -7.56
CA THR A 776 22.94 19.25 -6.82
C THR A 776 22.98 17.87 -6.16
N ILE A 777 23.75 16.93 -6.71
CA ILE A 777 23.66 15.53 -6.30
C ILE A 777 24.90 15.07 -5.54
N TRP A 778 26.10 15.34 -6.07
CA TRP A 778 27.34 14.78 -5.55
C TRP A 778 28.26 15.85 -4.98
N ASP A 779 29.10 15.43 -4.03
CA ASP A 779 30.25 16.18 -3.52
C ASP A 779 31.44 15.24 -3.35
N ILE A 780 32.66 15.77 -3.38
CA ILE A 780 33.88 14.99 -3.20
C ILE A 780 34.99 15.84 -2.59
N CYS A 781 35.68 15.22 -1.63
CA CYS A 781 36.93 15.70 -1.08
C CYS A 781 38.07 15.13 -1.92
N GLU A 782 38.67 15.96 -2.78
CA GLU A 782 39.69 15.54 -3.74
C GLU A 782 40.82 14.76 -3.05
N ARG A 783 41.12 13.56 -3.57
CA ARG A 783 42.17 12.62 -3.14
C ARG A 783 42.07 12.07 -1.73
N THR A 784 41.06 12.47 -0.95
CA THR A 784 40.90 12.04 0.44
C THR A 784 39.69 11.12 0.61
N ASN A 785 38.64 11.28 -0.20
CA ASN A 785 37.44 10.47 -0.10
C ASN A 785 36.82 10.13 -1.46
N TYR A 786 35.89 9.19 -1.45
CA TYR A 786 35.02 8.89 -2.59
C TYR A 786 33.89 9.91 -2.69
N PRO A 787 33.22 10.05 -3.85
CA PRO A 787 32.02 10.88 -3.97
C PRO A 787 30.98 10.54 -2.91
N LYS A 788 30.42 11.56 -2.26
CA LYS A 788 29.29 11.46 -1.36
C LYS A 788 28.13 12.23 -1.94
N LEU A 789 26.92 11.89 -1.53
CA LEU A 789 25.74 12.64 -1.89
C LEU A 789 25.73 13.97 -1.13
N SER A 790 25.29 15.03 -1.79
CA SER A 790 25.30 16.41 -1.29
C SER A 790 24.55 16.54 0.04
N TRP A 791 23.46 15.78 0.22
CA TRP A 791 22.69 15.74 1.46
C TRP A 791 23.45 15.12 2.64
N GLN A 792 24.59 14.46 2.41
CA GLN A 792 25.48 13.96 3.46
C GLN A 792 26.47 15.01 3.97
N VAL A 793 26.58 16.18 3.32
CA VAL A 793 27.53 17.24 3.67
C VAL A 793 26.82 18.27 4.56
N PRO A 794 27.11 18.29 5.88
CA PRO A 794 26.26 18.97 6.86
C PRO A 794 26.46 20.50 6.95
N LEU A 795 27.47 21.07 6.29
CA LEU A 795 27.84 22.49 6.46
C LEU A 795 27.82 23.25 5.13
N VAL A 796 26.86 24.17 5.01
CA VAL A 796 26.86 25.18 3.95
C VAL A 796 28.10 26.07 4.13
N GLY A 797 29.01 26.08 3.14
CA GLY A 797 30.25 26.84 3.19
C GLY A 797 31.53 26.02 3.41
N ASP A 798 31.43 24.70 3.62
CA ASP A 798 32.57 23.79 3.67
C ASP A 798 32.97 23.43 2.22
N LEU A 799 33.84 24.25 1.64
CA LEU A 799 34.32 24.18 0.26
C LEU A 799 35.55 23.27 0.10
N GLY A 800 36.30 23.06 1.18
CA GLY A 800 37.56 22.34 1.29
C GLY A 800 37.39 20.87 1.69
N CYS A 801 36.36 20.57 2.48
CA CYS A 801 35.74 19.27 2.76
C CYS A 801 36.72 18.10 3.11
N PRO A 802 36.59 17.37 4.24
CA PRO A 802 35.62 17.48 5.32
C PRO A 802 36.31 17.84 6.64
N ASP A 803 36.73 19.10 6.82
CA ASP A 803 37.25 19.65 8.07
C ASP A 803 36.34 20.75 8.66
N GLY A 804 35.19 21.01 8.02
CA GLY A 804 34.25 22.05 8.41
C GLY A 804 34.69 23.43 7.94
N VAL A 805 33.83 24.45 8.14
CA VAL A 805 34.08 25.79 7.59
C VAL A 805 35.30 26.47 8.23
N ASP A 806 36.40 26.60 7.48
CA ASP A 806 37.72 27.01 7.95
C ASP A 806 38.45 28.02 7.04
N ILE A 807 39.68 28.42 7.42
CA ILE A 807 40.50 29.43 6.71
C ILE A 807 40.67 29.13 5.21
N LEU A 808 40.72 27.86 4.84
CA LEU A 808 40.86 27.41 3.46
C LEU A 808 39.57 27.62 2.68
N ASP A 809 38.40 27.43 3.29
CA ASP A 809 37.11 27.72 2.65
C ASP A 809 36.97 29.20 2.29
N LEU A 810 37.38 30.11 3.18
CA LEU A 810 37.41 31.53 2.84
C LEU A 810 38.39 31.80 1.71
N ALA A 811 39.53 31.09 1.64
CA ALA A 811 40.48 31.24 0.55
C ALA A 811 39.90 30.77 -0.79
N TYR A 812 39.20 29.62 -0.80
CA TYR A 812 38.46 29.13 -1.98
C TYR A 812 37.39 30.11 -2.42
N TRP A 813 36.61 30.59 -1.47
CA TRP A 813 35.55 31.54 -1.73
C TRP A 813 36.09 32.92 -2.19
N THR A 814 37.16 33.44 -1.59
CA THR A 814 37.77 34.73 -1.98
C THR A 814 38.47 34.65 -3.32
N ALA A 815 39.00 33.49 -3.70
CA ALA A 815 39.54 33.28 -5.05
C ALA A 815 38.48 33.52 -6.13
N HIS A 816 37.19 33.25 -5.84
CA HIS A 816 36.10 33.37 -6.81
C HIS A 816 35.17 34.57 -6.60
N TRP A 817 35.16 35.20 -5.42
CA TRP A 817 34.40 36.43 -5.12
C TRP A 817 34.64 37.57 -6.13
N LEU A 818 35.79 37.57 -6.80
CA LEU A 818 36.17 38.59 -7.78
C LEU A 818 35.82 38.24 -9.23
N GLU A 819 35.29 37.04 -9.51
CA GLU A 819 34.84 36.65 -10.85
C GLU A 819 33.43 37.20 -11.13
N VAL A 820 33.29 37.98 -12.20
CA VAL A 820 32.01 38.56 -12.58
C VAL A 820 31.30 37.65 -13.58
N GLY A 821 30.17 37.07 -13.17
CA GLY A 821 29.31 36.25 -14.03
C GLY A 821 29.26 34.79 -13.60
N CYS A 822 28.35 34.47 -12.70
CA CYS A 822 28.03 33.09 -12.37
C CYS A 822 27.19 32.51 -13.51
N ASP A 823 27.70 31.47 -14.16
CA ASP A 823 26.94 30.65 -15.10
C ASP A 823 27.18 29.17 -14.84
N ASP A 824 26.39 28.32 -15.49
CA ASP A 824 26.43 26.86 -15.31
C ASP A 824 27.77 26.23 -15.70
N SER A 825 28.68 26.97 -16.34
CA SER A 825 30.02 26.50 -16.73
C SER A 825 31.11 26.74 -15.65
N ASN A 826 30.84 27.55 -14.62
CA ASN A 826 31.78 27.84 -13.53
C ASN A 826 31.38 27.11 -12.23
N ASN A 827 31.93 25.91 -12.04
CA ASN A 827 31.66 25.04 -10.88
C ASN A 827 31.94 25.72 -9.53
N TYR A 828 32.89 26.67 -9.48
CA TYR A 828 33.29 27.31 -8.23
C TYR A 828 32.36 28.45 -7.78
N CYS A 829 31.77 29.16 -8.74
CA CYS A 829 30.68 30.11 -8.46
C CYS A 829 29.48 29.39 -7.82
N ARG A 830 29.14 28.20 -8.31
CA ARG A 830 28.01 27.41 -7.82
C ARG A 830 28.23 26.84 -6.41
N ARG A 831 29.48 26.60 -6.03
CA ARG A 831 29.86 26.26 -4.65
C ARG A 831 29.89 27.47 -3.71
N SER A 832 30.11 28.68 -4.23
CA SER A 832 30.25 29.91 -3.44
C SER A 832 28.97 30.77 -3.36
N ASP A 833 27.94 30.48 -4.17
CA ASP A 833 26.58 31.06 -4.14
C ASP A 833 25.67 30.22 -3.22
N PHE A 834 25.91 30.33 -1.92
CA PHE A 834 25.23 29.54 -0.89
C PHE A 834 23.72 29.76 -0.82
N ASN A 835 23.24 30.94 -1.24
CA ASN A 835 21.81 31.26 -1.26
C ASN A 835 21.12 30.96 -2.61
N ARG A 836 21.88 30.51 -3.62
CA ARG A 836 21.43 30.14 -4.96
C ARG A 836 20.73 31.29 -5.71
N SER A 837 21.20 32.52 -5.53
CA SER A 837 20.65 33.71 -6.18
C SER A 837 21.13 33.92 -7.62
N GLY A 838 22.10 33.12 -8.07
CA GLY A 838 22.78 33.27 -9.35
C GLY A 838 23.92 34.30 -9.31
N ARG A 839 24.35 34.72 -8.11
CA ARG A 839 25.45 35.67 -7.89
C ARG A 839 26.18 35.30 -6.60
N VAL A 840 27.51 35.33 -6.62
CA VAL A 840 28.31 35.30 -5.39
C VAL A 840 28.39 36.72 -4.83
N ASP A 841 27.71 36.98 -3.73
CA ASP A 841 27.65 38.31 -3.12
C ASP A 841 27.72 38.30 -1.58
N LEU A 842 27.50 39.47 -0.98
CA LEU A 842 27.63 39.68 0.47
C LEU A 842 26.69 38.77 1.29
N PHE A 843 25.58 38.30 0.74
CA PHE A 843 24.68 37.35 1.42
C PHE A 843 25.30 35.96 1.52
N ASP A 844 26.08 35.56 0.52
CA ASP A 844 26.85 34.31 0.57
C ASP A 844 28.00 34.42 1.56
N TYR A 845 28.70 35.56 1.58
CA TYR A 845 29.71 35.81 2.62
C TYR A 845 29.11 35.66 4.01
N ARG A 846 27.91 36.19 4.20
CA ARG A 846 27.20 36.11 5.47
C ARG A 846 26.88 34.66 5.83
N LEU A 847 26.48 33.82 4.88
CA LEU A 847 26.23 32.39 5.10
C LEU A 847 27.53 31.65 5.46
N LEU A 848 28.62 31.88 4.72
CA LEU A 848 29.94 31.34 5.01
C LEU A 848 30.40 31.74 6.42
N ALA A 849 30.39 33.05 6.72
CA ALA A 849 30.82 33.58 8.01
C ALA A 849 29.93 33.12 9.17
N ALA A 850 28.63 32.91 8.94
CA ALA A 850 27.71 32.39 9.95
C ALA A 850 28.01 30.92 10.31
N ASN A 851 28.54 30.13 9.37
CA ASN A 851 28.93 28.74 9.63
C ASN A 851 30.39 28.61 10.11
N TRP A 852 31.27 29.55 9.75
CA TRP A 852 32.64 29.66 10.27
C TRP A 852 32.74 29.63 11.80
N LEU A 853 31.78 30.28 12.46
CA LEU A 853 31.77 30.43 13.92
C LEU A 853 31.08 29.26 14.63
N LYS A 854 30.45 28.33 13.92
CA LYS A 854 29.78 27.17 14.52
C LYS A 854 30.75 26.05 14.92
N ASN A 855 31.99 26.06 14.41
CA ASN A 855 33.03 25.08 14.68
C ASN A 855 34.13 25.57 15.65
N ARG A 856 33.79 26.48 16.58
CA ARG A 856 34.68 26.84 17.71
C ARG A 856 34.16 26.31 19.03
#